data_AF-A0A178F022-F1
#
_entry.id   AF-A0A178F022-F1
#
_cell.length_a   1.000
_cell.length_b   1.000
_cell.length_c   1.000
_cell.angle_alpha   90.00
_cell.angle_beta   90.00
_cell.angle_gamma   90.00
#
_symmetry.space_group_name_H-M   'P 1'
#
loop_
_entity.id
_entity.type
_entity.pdbx_description
1 polymer ?
#
loop_
_entity_poly.entity_id
_entity_poly.type
_entity_poly.pdbx_seq_one_letter_code
_entity_poly.pdbx_strand_id
1 'polypeptide(L)'
;MGKRKRSQGHGDGDDDGDGDASQDAKIRQAVLAFYYPRLLSLRTYLLELLPACSTARRRRIELAGREQTQPKTKQRKKLKIDGVPGGCDAGDGDGDGDGDDSRRRLAELLDSTIVGISKPASPAVSVSRQRELAAFTQSQAMSSNFNATDVGASTDIADVVNFAIYSLFNPAGPQVMPQHILSYSYQRAAEPMAAHRECGVAAGIPGIVPKLPNRSVSMLKSAPWTDVMDMLGDNSEDIMLHLLLDCGLFIRLQGQSYYQLSGTTLSSMETLDALKKKDEPRKPNEIVFVRRRMFYSRPALNAKGEPKMGLQHIHVLNRYPETSISHTVHVMKHIFPRQFGLHNVFTSTVTRTETSMPFKDYSLREQEIALKPGDKIPRRLRGRLVELIQRMQKRHARCSYVELLRHYCPKKTINNGNEKVSMTDYATPTHAVSAFCRAVLQKVIPHELYGCGEDGLHNRAIVMRNVDRFLSLRRFETMSLHEVVQGLRIGCVAWLSPPCQQGGCTEQGQPGNHNHNHNYNHNHTNHKLALSDYRKRTEIFLELIYYLFDSLLIPLVRSNFYLTESSTYKHRLFYFRHDVWKRLSEPVMADLKSTLFQDIKHSKAERLLNGESLGYCHIRLLPKFQGARPIANLRRRPVLKNNGRSGQSFLGSSINSQLDPLFQVLCYERDQCPESVGSGLPSTAAMYPRLKRFKEQIKASPTRANGPLYFVKLDVQACFDTIPQARLMQLVDTLVVDDSYRLSKHAEFHPNTITSGPSREQVKQQARESNRNKPTRRFVWRAAASDDFQPVFDAVSSSSSTTPGQCSNSSSSSSSSNRKGRCGGAPAVYVDNGWHRTHTRDDLLALLEKHIRNNLVKIGKKYYRQKRGIPQGSVVSNLLCNFFYGQHEEERLGFLREPQASAPTLLMRYVDDYLLISTDRRLAERFLQVMLDGDEEFGISVAPEKTLVNFDLNIAGRHIPRLEGRQFLFCGALIDVKSLALTRDRSATGIIIDAGAGAGAGSRADRTKGKNVAVSTHDSLTVNLTRPPGQEFTRKALKAFQLQAQTMFLDTKHSSSAVVLASLFRCFAECALKTRVYYQVMQRYSPARSCSSGLLISTITAVLEYGACRVRTAPAASGAPAGFECSVTPRQVRWLGATAFHRVLARRQSYYAPVLRWLDALLRACRPSTDREYFRLRRAVAGP
;
A
#
# COMPACT_ATOMS: atom_id res chain seq x y z
N MET A 1 33.11 -17.12 -52.58
CA MET A 1 33.79 -18.34 -53.08
C MET A 1 33.85 -19.36 -51.95
N GLY A 2 33.56 -20.64 -52.24
CA GLY A 2 33.77 -21.84 -51.38
C GLY A 2 32.74 -22.04 -50.25
N LYS A 3 31.66 -22.84 -50.42
CA LYS A 3 31.54 -24.33 -50.31
C LYS A 3 31.68 -24.84 -48.85
N ARG A 4 30.58 -25.28 -48.19
CA ARG A 4 30.08 -26.71 -48.03
C ARG A 4 30.92 -27.50 -47.00
N LYS A 5 30.40 -28.22 -45.98
CA LYS A 5 29.41 -29.33 -45.86
C LYS A 5 29.14 -29.58 -44.33
N ARG A 6 27.91 -29.84 -43.83
CA ARG A 6 27.23 -31.15 -43.52
C ARG A 6 28.09 -32.13 -42.69
N SER A 7 27.66 -32.75 -41.57
CA SER A 7 26.52 -33.67 -41.32
C SER A 7 26.27 -33.87 -39.79
N GLN A 8 25.03 -34.06 -39.26
CA GLN A 8 24.38 -35.35 -38.84
C GLN A 8 25.33 -36.41 -38.25
N GLY A 9 25.10 -37.11 -37.12
CA GLY A 9 24.03 -37.20 -36.11
C GLY A 9 24.28 -38.40 -35.16
N HIS A 10 23.54 -38.47 -34.03
CA HIS A 10 23.22 -39.65 -33.17
C HIS A 10 24.31 -40.47 -32.45
N GLY A 11 24.02 -40.83 -31.17
CA GLY A 11 24.52 -42.05 -30.51
C GLY A 11 25.04 -41.88 -29.08
N ASP A 12 24.42 -42.58 -28.14
CA ASP A 12 24.69 -42.66 -26.69
C ASP A 12 26.08 -43.24 -26.32
N GLY A 13 26.51 -42.99 -25.08
CA GLY A 13 27.60 -43.73 -24.44
C GLY A 13 28.15 -43.01 -23.21
N ASP A 14 27.84 -43.56 -22.04
CA ASP A 14 28.29 -43.15 -20.70
C ASP A 14 29.81 -43.04 -20.58
N ASP A 15 30.29 -42.02 -19.85
CA ASP A 15 31.55 -42.12 -19.12
C ASP A 15 31.41 -41.38 -17.78
N ASP A 16 31.51 -42.17 -16.71
CA ASP A 16 31.44 -41.76 -15.32
C ASP A 16 32.77 -41.15 -14.88
N GLY A 17 32.68 -40.11 -14.04
CA GLY A 17 33.68 -39.86 -12.99
C GLY A 17 34.75 -38.82 -13.30
N ASP A 18 34.51 -37.58 -12.86
CA ASP A 18 35.47 -36.98 -11.95
C ASP A 18 34.79 -36.01 -10.98
N GLY A 19 35.09 -36.21 -9.70
CA GLY A 19 34.41 -35.58 -8.57
C GLY A 19 34.93 -34.18 -8.27
N ASP A 20 34.04 -33.19 -8.30
CA ASP A 20 34.25 -31.92 -7.60
C ASP A 20 33.16 -31.76 -6.53
N ALA A 21 33.48 -32.25 -5.34
CA ALA A 21 32.70 -32.07 -4.13
C ALA A 21 33.18 -30.81 -3.39
N SER A 22 32.79 -29.63 -3.87
CA SER A 22 32.69 -28.42 -3.05
C SER A 22 31.23 -27.99 -2.97
N GLN A 23 30.51 -28.55 -1.99
CA GLN A 23 29.16 -28.11 -1.63
C GLN A 23 29.20 -26.72 -1.00
N ASP A 24 29.37 -25.69 -1.83
CA ASP A 24 29.09 -24.30 -1.45
C ASP A 24 27.58 -24.15 -1.23
N ALA A 25 27.17 -24.24 0.04
CA ALA A 25 25.82 -23.94 0.46
C ALA A 25 25.52 -22.45 0.18
N LYS A 26 25.10 -22.12 -1.05
CA LYS A 26 24.69 -20.76 -1.45
C LYS A 26 23.71 -20.21 -0.43
N ILE A 27 24.16 -19.26 0.40
CA ILE A 27 23.31 -18.54 1.35
C ILE A 27 22.26 -17.78 0.56
N ARG A 28 20.99 -18.22 0.66
CA ARG A 28 19.87 -17.61 -0.06
C ARG A 28 18.96 -16.88 0.90
N GLN A 29 19.32 -15.63 1.20
CA GLN A 29 18.39 -14.68 1.82
C GLN A 29 17.48 -14.10 0.71
N ALA A 30 16.17 -14.36 0.80
CA ALA A 30 15.23 -14.13 -0.30
C ALA A 30 14.98 -12.64 -0.65
N VAL A 31 15.37 -11.70 0.21
CA VAL A 31 15.26 -10.25 -0.02
C VAL A 31 16.55 -9.70 -0.66
N LEU A 32 17.70 -9.99 -0.06
CA LEU A 32 19.02 -9.46 -0.44
C LEU A 32 19.46 -9.92 -1.83
N ALA A 33 19.05 -11.12 -2.24
CA ALA A 33 19.33 -11.66 -3.58
C ALA A 33 18.71 -10.83 -4.73
N PHE A 34 17.77 -9.91 -4.43
CA PHE A 34 17.24 -8.98 -5.43
C PHE A 34 18.10 -7.74 -5.66
N TYR A 35 19.05 -7.46 -4.76
CA TYR A 35 19.85 -6.24 -4.74
C TYR A 35 21.33 -6.53 -4.96
N TYR A 36 21.85 -7.63 -4.40
CA TYR A 36 23.25 -8.01 -4.50
C TYR A 36 23.42 -9.23 -5.41
N PRO A 37 24.34 -9.21 -6.39
CA PRO A 37 24.62 -10.35 -7.27
C PRO A 37 25.28 -11.53 -6.54
N ARG A 38 26.07 -11.27 -5.50
CA ARG A 38 26.73 -12.29 -4.65
C ARG A 38 26.42 -12.02 -3.17
N LEU A 39 26.12 -13.10 -2.44
CA LEU A 39 25.90 -13.11 -0.99
C LEU A 39 26.79 -14.19 -0.38
N LEU A 40 27.59 -13.83 0.61
CA LEU A 40 28.49 -14.74 1.34
C LEU A 40 28.30 -14.57 2.86
N SER A 41 28.73 -15.55 3.65
CA SER A 41 28.90 -15.35 5.09
C SER A 41 30.13 -14.47 5.32
N LEU A 42 30.20 -13.80 6.46
CA LEU A 42 31.40 -13.06 6.82
C LEU A 42 32.63 -13.97 6.83
N ARG A 43 32.53 -15.19 7.38
CA ARG A 43 33.63 -16.18 7.36
C ARG A 43 34.12 -16.48 5.95
N THR A 44 33.22 -16.87 5.04
CA THR A 44 33.58 -17.22 3.66
C THR A 44 34.16 -16.03 2.91
N TYR A 45 33.60 -14.83 3.11
CA TYR A 45 34.08 -13.61 2.47
C TYR A 45 35.50 -13.26 2.91
N LEU A 46 35.82 -13.33 4.20
CA LEU A 46 37.17 -13.07 4.70
C LEU A 46 38.17 -14.11 4.17
N LEU A 47 37.78 -15.38 4.07
CA LEU A 47 38.64 -16.44 3.50
C LEU A 47 38.91 -16.26 2.00
N GLU A 48 37.97 -15.70 1.22
CA GLU A 48 38.18 -15.38 -0.20
C GLU A 48 39.18 -14.23 -0.39
N LEU A 49 39.24 -13.26 0.53
CA LEU A 49 40.13 -12.10 0.42
C LEU A 49 41.56 -12.37 0.89
N LEU A 50 41.78 -13.40 1.72
CA LEU A 50 43.11 -13.78 2.17
C LEU A 50 43.87 -14.57 1.09
N PRO A 51 45.15 -14.24 0.80
CA PRO A 51 45.98 -15.03 -0.10
C PRO A 51 46.03 -16.52 0.29
N ALA A 52 46.10 -17.42 -0.68
CA ALA A 52 46.19 -18.87 -0.42
C ALA A 52 47.45 -19.25 0.39
N CYS A 53 48.51 -18.44 0.31
CA CYS A 53 49.74 -18.61 1.08
C CYS A 53 49.62 -18.25 2.58
N SER A 54 48.55 -17.56 3.00
CA SER A 54 48.31 -17.17 4.41
C SER A 54 47.62 -18.27 5.22
N THR A 55 48.18 -19.48 5.21
CA THR A 55 47.56 -20.70 5.78
C THR A 55 47.23 -20.58 7.27
N ALA A 56 48.10 -19.95 8.07
CA ALA A 56 47.87 -19.75 9.51
C ALA A 56 46.70 -18.80 9.80
N ARG A 57 46.54 -17.71 9.03
CA ARG A 57 45.43 -16.75 9.15
C ARG A 57 44.10 -17.38 8.72
N ARG A 58 44.10 -18.10 7.59
CA ARG A 58 42.91 -18.83 7.11
C ARG A 58 42.46 -19.88 8.12
N ARG A 59 43.40 -20.66 8.67
CA ARG A 59 43.13 -21.67 9.70
C ARG A 59 42.56 -21.05 10.99
N ARG A 60 43.06 -19.88 11.43
CA ARG A 60 42.47 -19.13 12.57
C ARG A 60 41.01 -18.76 12.33
N ILE A 61 40.69 -18.22 11.15
CA ILE A 61 39.31 -17.86 10.78
C ILE A 61 38.43 -19.09 10.55
N GLU A 62 38.96 -20.21 10.07
CA GLU A 62 38.21 -21.46 9.89
C GLU A 62 37.89 -22.15 11.23
N LEU A 63 38.82 -22.11 12.19
CA LEU A 63 38.68 -22.76 13.50
C LEU A 63 38.05 -21.87 14.58
N ALA A 64 37.85 -20.57 14.32
CA ALA A 64 37.20 -19.65 15.26
C ALA A 64 35.81 -20.18 15.69
N GLY A 65 35.72 -20.63 16.96
CA GLY A 65 34.56 -21.25 17.61
C GLY A 65 34.29 -22.72 17.28
N ARG A 66 35.25 -23.44 16.69
CA ARG A 66 35.18 -24.88 16.41
C ARG A 66 36.39 -25.58 17.01
N GLU A 67 36.43 -25.76 18.32
CA GLU A 67 37.40 -26.67 18.94
C GLU A 67 36.76 -27.98 19.40
N GLN A 68 37.58 -29.02 19.29
CA GLN A 68 37.22 -30.42 19.25
C GLN A 68 36.95 -30.97 20.65
N THR A 69 35.78 -31.57 20.87
CA THR A 69 35.68 -32.73 21.76
C THR A 69 36.51 -33.87 21.16
N GLN A 70 37.79 -33.97 21.52
CA GLN A 70 38.52 -35.23 21.37
C GLN A 70 38.48 -36.02 22.69
N PRO A 71 38.18 -37.33 22.64
CA PRO A 71 38.21 -38.21 23.81
C PRO A 71 39.67 -38.48 24.22
N LYS A 72 39.97 -38.34 25.51
CA LYS A 72 41.22 -38.79 26.09
C LYS A 72 41.30 -40.32 25.99
N THR A 73 42.18 -40.85 25.13
CA THR A 73 42.70 -42.22 25.30
C THR A 73 44.22 -42.25 25.19
N LYS A 74 44.79 -42.75 26.28
CA LYS A 74 46.17 -43.12 26.62
C LYS A 74 47.00 -43.66 25.46
N GLN A 75 48.26 -43.23 25.37
CA GLN A 75 49.44 -44.05 25.73
C GLN A 75 50.74 -43.30 25.41
N ARG A 76 51.57 -43.05 26.43
CA ARG A 76 52.97 -43.51 26.48
C ARG A 76 53.60 -43.24 27.86
N LYS A 77 53.74 -44.34 28.61
CA LYS A 77 54.75 -44.61 29.66
C LYS A 77 56.16 -44.35 29.07
N LYS A 78 57.25 -44.03 29.77
CA LYS A 78 57.64 -43.90 31.19
C LYS A 78 59.11 -43.43 31.18
N LEU A 79 59.55 -42.73 32.24
CA LEU A 79 60.87 -42.73 32.92
C LEU A 79 61.25 -41.27 33.27
N LYS A 80 60.99 -40.82 34.51
CA LYS A 80 61.85 -40.95 35.74
C LYS A 80 62.97 -39.88 35.69
N ILE A 81 63.24 -39.04 36.70
CA ILE A 81 63.47 -39.30 38.14
C ILE A 81 63.23 -38.00 38.96
N ASP A 82 62.60 -38.17 40.13
CA ASP A 82 62.77 -37.56 41.48
C ASP A 82 63.57 -36.24 41.62
N GLY A 83 63.19 -35.27 42.47
CA GLY A 83 62.16 -35.22 43.50
C GLY A 83 62.23 -33.94 44.35
N VAL A 84 61.49 -34.01 45.46
CA VAL A 84 61.38 -33.10 46.62
C VAL A 84 60.25 -32.05 46.58
N PRO A 85 59.24 -32.19 47.48
CA PRO A 85 58.08 -31.32 47.62
C PRO A 85 58.23 -30.34 48.79
N GLY A 86 57.43 -29.27 48.79
CA GLY A 86 57.23 -28.45 49.99
C GLY A 86 56.72 -27.05 49.65
N GLY A 87 55.40 -26.92 49.57
CA GLY A 87 54.71 -25.65 49.39
C GLY A 87 54.44 -24.90 50.69
N CYS A 88 53.93 -23.68 50.55
CA CYS A 88 52.82 -23.15 51.33
C CYS A 88 52.21 -21.93 50.61
N ASP A 89 50.96 -22.13 50.20
CA ASP A 89 49.80 -21.22 50.19
C ASP A 89 49.99 -19.69 50.16
N ALA A 90 49.34 -19.03 49.18
CA ALA A 90 47.98 -18.51 49.39
C ALA A 90 47.35 -17.93 48.10
N GLY A 91 46.19 -18.48 47.72
CA GLY A 91 45.05 -17.77 47.10
C GLY A 91 45.16 -17.34 45.63
N ASP A 92 44.53 -18.10 44.72
CA ASP A 92 44.03 -17.53 43.46
C ASP A 92 42.62 -18.04 43.17
N GLY A 93 41.71 -17.10 42.91
CA GLY A 93 40.28 -17.30 42.77
C GLY A 93 39.87 -17.64 41.35
N ASP A 94 38.77 -18.39 41.26
CA ASP A 94 38.05 -18.75 40.03
C ASP A 94 37.84 -17.56 39.07
N GLY A 95 38.40 -17.67 37.86
CA GLY A 95 38.25 -16.68 36.79
C GLY A 95 38.39 -17.32 35.40
N ASP A 96 37.59 -18.34 35.07
CA ASP A 96 37.70 -19.05 33.77
C ASP A 96 36.40 -19.04 32.92
N GLY A 97 35.46 -18.14 33.23
CA GLY A 97 34.14 -18.07 32.57
C GLY A 97 34.03 -17.12 31.35
N ASP A 98 34.89 -16.11 31.22
CA ASP A 98 34.67 -14.98 30.29
C ASP A 98 35.24 -15.21 28.88
N GLY A 99 36.28 -16.05 28.77
CA GLY A 99 36.95 -16.34 27.50
C GLY A 99 36.18 -17.27 26.56
N ASP A 100 35.35 -18.18 27.09
CA ASP A 100 34.55 -19.10 26.26
C ASP A 100 33.32 -18.39 25.64
N ASP A 101 32.69 -17.46 26.36
CA ASP A 101 31.54 -16.71 25.85
C ASP A 101 31.94 -15.73 24.72
N SER A 102 33.09 -15.08 24.85
CA SER A 102 33.65 -14.19 23.82
C SER A 102 33.95 -14.93 22.50
N ARG A 103 34.53 -16.14 22.59
CA ARG A 103 34.82 -16.99 21.42
C ARG A 103 33.54 -17.50 20.73
N ARG A 104 32.51 -17.85 21.50
CA ARG A 104 31.20 -18.26 20.96
C ARG A 104 30.51 -17.11 20.22
N ARG A 105 30.49 -15.90 20.80
CA ARG A 105 29.93 -14.70 20.17
C ARG A 105 30.62 -14.34 18.85
N LEU A 106 31.95 -14.48 18.80
CA LEU A 106 32.74 -14.24 17.59
C LEU A 106 32.40 -15.24 16.47
N ALA A 107 32.28 -16.52 16.80
CA ALA A 107 31.91 -17.56 15.84
C ALA A 107 30.49 -17.39 15.31
N GLU A 108 29.55 -17.02 16.19
CA GLU A 108 28.20 -16.67 15.79
C GLU A 108 28.18 -15.46 14.85
N LEU A 109 28.99 -14.42 15.13
CA LEU A 109 29.12 -13.25 14.24
C LEU A 109 29.61 -13.64 12.85
N LEU A 110 30.68 -14.44 12.75
CA LEU A 110 31.29 -14.87 11.49
C LEU A 110 30.36 -15.71 10.62
N ASP A 111 29.60 -16.63 11.22
CA ASP A 111 28.72 -17.55 10.50
C ASP A 111 27.32 -16.99 10.23
N SER A 112 26.83 -16.07 11.08
CA SER A 112 25.47 -15.52 10.96
C SER A 112 25.39 -14.23 10.13
N THR A 113 26.49 -13.47 10.03
CA THR A 113 26.54 -12.20 9.30
C THR A 113 26.61 -12.44 7.79
N ILE A 114 25.76 -11.75 7.03
CA ILE A 114 25.72 -11.83 5.56
C ILE A 114 26.41 -10.60 4.96
N VAL A 115 27.30 -10.84 3.99
CA VAL A 115 27.97 -9.82 3.19
C VAL A 115 27.38 -9.82 1.78
N GLY A 116 26.82 -8.68 1.37
CA GLY A 116 26.32 -8.43 0.02
C GLY A 116 27.32 -7.64 -0.82
N ILE A 117 27.78 -8.24 -1.93
CA ILE A 117 28.82 -7.65 -2.78
C ILE A 117 28.16 -7.07 -4.04
N SER A 118 28.27 -5.76 -4.26
CA SER A 118 27.68 -5.08 -5.45
C SER A 118 28.63 -5.04 -6.64
N LYS A 119 29.90 -4.68 -6.41
CA LYS A 119 31.01 -4.66 -7.37
C LYS A 119 32.31 -4.92 -6.60
N PRO A 120 33.29 -5.67 -7.15
CA PRO A 120 34.62 -5.73 -6.55
C PRO A 120 35.32 -4.38 -6.69
N ALA A 121 36.05 -3.92 -5.67
CA ALA A 121 36.85 -2.69 -5.78
C ALA A 121 37.96 -2.87 -6.82
N SER A 122 38.22 -1.82 -7.62
CA SER A 122 39.38 -1.80 -8.51
C SER A 122 40.67 -1.62 -7.67
N PRO A 123 41.78 -2.32 -8.00
CA PRO A 123 43.05 -2.19 -7.26
C PRO A 123 43.55 -0.74 -7.11
N ALA A 124 43.29 0.12 -8.10
CA ALA A 124 43.65 1.54 -8.06
C ALA A 124 42.94 2.33 -6.94
N VAL A 125 41.69 1.97 -6.61
CA VAL A 125 40.92 2.61 -5.54
C VAL A 125 41.43 2.17 -4.17
N SER A 126 41.80 0.90 -4.01
CA SER A 126 42.38 0.39 -2.77
C SER A 126 43.71 1.09 -2.45
N VAL A 127 44.59 1.22 -3.44
CA VAL A 127 45.88 1.93 -3.27
C VAL A 127 45.68 3.42 -2.92
N SER A 128 44.68 4.09 -3.52
CA SER A 128 44.34 5.48 -3.16
C SER A 128 43.87 5.58 -1.70
N ARG A 129 42.94 4.72 -1.29
CA ARG A 129 42.39 4.69 0.07
C ARG A 129 43.46 4.40 1.12
N GLN A 130 44.42 3.53 0.82
CA GLN A 130 45.53 3.23 1.73
C GLN A 130 46.44 4.44 1.95
N ARG A 131 46.77 5.19 0.90
CA ARG A 131 47.54 6.45 1.02
C ARG A 131 46.78 7.51 1.79
N GLU A 132 45.48 7.65 1.52
CA GLU A 132 44.61 8.61 2.20
C GLU A 132 44.40 8.27 3.68
N LEU A 133 44.28 6.98 4.03
CA LEU A 133 44.19 6.52 5.42
C LEU A 133 45.48 6.83 6.18
N ALA A 134 46.65 6.54 5.60
CA ALA A 134 47.92 6.87 6.23
C ALA A 134 48.07 8.38 6.50
N ALA A 135 47.66 9.22 5.54
CA ALA A 135 47.65 10.67 5.71
C ALA A 135 46.64 11.12 6.79
N PHE A 136 45.47 10.48 6.86
CA PHE A 136 44.44 10.76 7.86
C PHE A 136 44.93 10.43 9.28
N THR A 137 45.49 9.24 9.50
CA THR A 137 46.01 8.81 10.81
C THR A 137 47.17 9.69 11.26
N GLN A 138 48.08 10.07 10.35
CA GLN A 138 49.14 11.04 10.65
C GLN A 138 48.59 12.41 11.07
N SER A 139 47.54 12.90 10.41
CA SER A 139 46.92 14.19 10.76
C SER A 139 46.20 14.17 12.12
N GLN A 140 45.64 13.02 12.52
CA GLN A 140 45.00 12.81 13.83
C GLN A 140 46.05 12.77 14.95
N ALA A 141 47.15 12.05 14.74
CA ALA A 141 48.26 11.96 15.68
C ALA A 141 48.90 13.33 15.97
N MET A 142 48.99 14.19 14.95
CA MET A 142 49.48 15.57 15.09
C MET A 142 48.51 16.50 15.82
N SER A 143 47.21 16.17 15.90
CA SER A 143 46.20 16.94 16.63
C SER A 143 46.00 16.49 18.09
N SER A 144 46.44 15.29 18.47
CA SER A 144 46.02 14.65 19.72
C SER A 144 47.05 14.59 20.86
N ASN A 145 48.33 14.96 20.70
CA ASN A 145 49.18 15.30 21.85
C ASN A 145 50.54 15.93 21.53
N PHE A 146 50.93 16.87 22.40
CA PHE A 146 52.22 17.56 22.49
C PHE A 146 53.30 16.77 23.25
N ASN A 147 53.14 15.46 23.50
CA ASN A 147 54.13 14.61 24.16
C ASN A 147 53.84 13.11 23.92
N ALA A 148 54.50 12.49 22.94
CA ALA A 148 54.79 11.04 22.92
C ALA A 148 55.81 10.72 21.82
N THR A 149 56.97 10.22 22.23
CA THR A 149 58.02 9.71 21.34
C THR A 149 57.72 8.28 20.88
N ASP A 150 57.84 8.08 19.57
CA ASP A 150 58.31 6.89 18.85
C ASP A 150 57.86 5.50 19.36
N VAL A 151 56.62 5.12 19.02
CA VAL A 151 56.21 3.72 18.78
C VAL A 151 55.22 3.73 17.62
N GLY A 152 55.44 2.89 16.60
CA GLY A 152 54.58 2.81 15.41
C GLY A 152 53.11 2.65 15.78
N ALA A 153 52.27 3.60 15.35
CA ALA A 153 50.85 3.58 15.63
C ALA A 153 50.18 2.38 14.94
N SER A 154 49.82 1.35 15.70
CA SER A 154 48.89 0.33 15.22
C SER A 154 47.54 1.00 15.00
N THR A 155 47.05 1.04 13.76
CA THR A 155 45.75 1.63 13.44
C THR A 155 44.64 0.84 14.12
N ASP A 156 43.89 1.49 15.02
CA ASP A 156 42.74 0.86 15.67
C ASP A 156 41.55 0.78 14.70
N ILE A 157 40.63 -0.16 14.92
CA ILE A 157 39.38 -0.25 14.15
C ILE A 157 38.59 1.06 14.24
N ALA A 158 38.72 1.80 15.35
CA ALA A 158 38.11 3.10 15.52
C ALA A 158 38.59 4.10 14.46
N ASP A 159 39.88 4.10 14.11
CA ASP A 159 40.47 4.98 13.11
C ASP A 159 40.05 4.59 11.69
N VAL A 160 40.00 3.29 11.39
CA VAL A 160 39.49 2.78 10.11
C VAL A 160 38.03 3.17 9.90
N VAL A 161 37.19 3.05 10.93
CA VAL A 161 35.78 3.45 10.87
C VAL A 161 35.63 4.97 10.73
N ASN A 162 36.44 5.75 11.45
CA ASN A 162 36.48 7.21 11.33
C ASN A 162 36.89 7.66 9.93
N PHE A 163 37.93 7.05 9.36
CA PHE A 163 38.38 7.31 8.00
C PHE A 163 37.33 6.89 6.95
N ALA A 164 36.63 5.77 7.15
CA ALA A 164 35.52 5.36 6.28
C ALA A 164 34.40 6.42 6.27
N ILE A 165 34.06 7.00 7.43
CA ILE A 165 33.10 8.11 7.52
C ILE A 165 33.65 9.34 6.79
N TYR A 166 34.90 9.74 7.05
CA TYR A 166 35.56 10.86 6.38
C TYR A 166 35.52 10.73 4.85
N SER A 167 35.88 9.56 4.33
CA SER A 167 35.87 9.23 2.90
C SER A 167 34.49 9.38 2.26
N LEU A 168 33.42 9.00 2.98
CA LEU A 168 32.05 9.15 2.49
C LEU A 168 31.63 10.61 2.33
N PHE A 169 32.15 11.51 3.16
CA PHE A 169 31.85 12.94 3.12
C PHE A 169 32.75 13.74 2.18
N ASN A 170 33.65 13.09 1.40
CA ASN A 170 34.60 13.64 0.43
C ASN A 170 34.65 15.18 0.34
N PRO A 171 35.74 15.84 0.80
CA PRO A 171 35.87 17.31 0.82
C PRO A 171 35.56 18.00 -0.54
N ALA A 172 35.89 17.35 -1.65
CA ALA A 172 35.73 17.88 -3.02
C ALA A 172 34.35 17.56 -3.67
N GLY A 173 33.49 16.80 -2.98
CA GLY A 173 32.19 16.37 -3.50
C GLY A 173 31.04 17.38 -3.32
N PRO A 174 29.89 17.17 -4.00
CA PRO A 174 28.69 18.00 -3.81
C PRO A 174 28.27 18.03 -2.33
N GLN A 175 27.67 19.13 -1.85
CA GLN A 175 27.15 19.28 -0.47
C GLN A 175 25.96 18.35 -0.12
N VAL A 176 25.77 17.25 -0.86
CA VAL A 176 24.69 16.29 -0.66
C VAL A 176 25.12 15.22 0.33
N MET A 177 24.26 14.95 1.33
CA MET A 177 24.48 13.91 2.32
C MET A 177 24.73 12.53 1.68
N PRO A 178 25.76 11.76 2.11
CA PRO A 178 26.02 10.43 1.56
C PRO A 178 24.85 9.47 1.84
N GLN A 179 24.55 8.56 0.91
CA GLN A 179 23.47 7.56 1.09
C GLN A 179 23.99 6.27 1.72
N HIS A 180 24.69 6.41 2.85
CA HIS A 180 25.40 5.33 3.53
C HIS A 180 25.06 5.29 5.03
N ILE A 181 24.87 4.11 5.63
CA ILE A 181 24.40 3.98 7.02
C ILE A 181 25.35 4.66 8.02
N LEU A 182 26.66 4.51 7.82
CA LEU A 182 27.67 5.12 8.69
C LEU A 182 27.67 6.65 8.66
N SER A 183 27.14 7.26 7.59
CA SER A 183 27.14 8.72 7.43
C SER A 183 25.99 9.42 8.18
N TYR A 184 24.88 8.74 8.45
CA TYR A 184 23.60 9.37 8.81
C TYR A 184 23.55 10.16 10.12
N SER A 185 24.50 9.92 11.00
CA SER A 185 24.65 10.58 12.29
C SER A 185 25.62 11.75 12.27
N TYR A 186 26.24 12.04 11.12
CA TYR A 186 27.31 13.03 10.99
C TYR A 186 26.89 14.16 10.06
N GLN A 187 27.50 15.33 10.21
CA GLN A 187 27.30 16.46 9.31
C GLN A 187 28.62 17.19 9.12
N ARG A 188 28.84 17.81 7.96
CA ARG A 188 29.95 18.75 7.80
C ARG A 188 29.75 19.93 8.75
N ALA A 189 30.83 20.37 9.40
CA ALA A 189 30.81 21.59 10.21
C ALA A 189 30.37 22.76 9.32
N ALA A 190 29.33 23.47 9.73
CA ALA A 190 28.91 24.71 9.06
C ALA A 190 29.38 25.90 9.90
N GLU A 191 30.20 26.78 9.34
CA GLU A 191 30.33 28.15 9.87
C GLU A 191 29.05 28.92 9.50
N PRO A 192 28.41 29.72 10.39
CA PRO A 192 28.83 30.22 11.70
C PRO A 192 27.77 29.99 12.80
N MET A 193 27.97 29.06 13.73
CA MET A 193 27.22 29.00 15.01
C MET A 193 28.04 28.33 16.13
N ALA A 194 29.37 28.41 16.05
CA ALA A 194 30.29 27.86 17.04
C ALA A 194 30.58 28.83 18.22
N ALA A 195 29.67 29.77 18.52
CA ALA A 195 29.90 30.77 19.56
C ALA A 195 29.16 30.51 20.90
N HIS A 196 28.22 29.56 21.00
CA HIS A 196 27.42 29.41 22.23
C HIS A 196 26.99 28.00 22.64
N ARG A 197 27.68 26.95 22.22
CA ARG A 197 27.59 25.66 22.91
C ARG A 197 28.99 25.10 23.12
N GLU A 198 29.40 25.04 24.38
CA GLU A 198 30.50 24.20 24.84
C GLU A 198 30.17 22.75 24.50
N CYS A 199 30.44 22.35 23.26
CA CYS A 199 30.49 20.95 22.89
C CYS A 199 31.93 20.53 23.11
N GLY A 200 32.16 19.73 24.15
CA GLY A 200 33.48 19.23 24.52
C GLY A 200 34.24 18.68 23.31
N VAL A 201 35.55 18.91 23.30
CA VAL A 201 36.54 18.63 22.26
C VAL A 201 36.76 17.11 22.01
N ALA A 202 35.73 16.29 22.19
CA ALA A 202 35.82 14.83 22.12
C ALA A 202 34.91 14.25 21.01
N ALA A 203 35.38 14.23 19.75
CA ALA A 203 35.03 13.22 18.72
C ALA A 203 35.69 13.45 17.32
N GLY A 204 37.04 13.43 17.26
CA GLY A 204 37.85 12.65 16.30
C GLY A 204 37.60 12.56 14.78
N ILE A 205 36.93 13.48 14.06
CA ILE A 205 36.96 13.51 12.58
C ILE A 205 37.07 14.96 12.04
N PRO A 206 38.13 15.31 11.27
CA PRO A 206 38.31 16.66 10.73
C PRO A 206 37.12 17.15 9.88
N GLY A 207 36.58 18.32 10.23
CA GLY A 207 35.51 18.99 9.48
C GLY A 207 34.12 18.32 9.55
N ILE A 208 33.95 17.27 10.36
CA ILE A 208 32.72 16.48 10.48
C ILE A 208 32.33 16.34 11.94
N VAL A 209 31.10 16.73 12.28
CA VAL A 209 30.60 16.73 13.66
C VAL A 209 29.51 15.65 13.82
N PRO A 210 29.55 14.82 14.88
CA PRO A 210 28.45 13.93 15.19
C PRO A 210 27.22 14.74 15.64
N LYS A 211 26.08 14.48 15.03
CA LYS A 211 24.77 15.06 15.40
C LYS A 211 24.03 14.21 16.43
N LEU A 212 24.17 12.88 16.32
CA LEU A 212 23.47 11.88 17.13
C LEU A 212 24.39 10.66 17.30
N PRO A 213 24.25 9.88 18.39
CA PRO A 213 24.98 8.62 18.53
C PRO A 213 24.54 7.62 17.45
N ASN A 214 25.50 6.98 16.78
CA ASN A 214 25.25 5.99 15.74
C ASN A 214 25.55 4.59 16.26
N ARG A 215 24.51 3.82 16.55
CA ARG A 215 24.65 2.46 17.06
C ARG A 215 25.46 1.56 16.13
N SER A 216 25.38 1.74 14.81
CA SER A 216 26.20 0.98 13.86
C SER A 216 27.69 1.28 14.01
N VAL A 217 28.05 2.55 14.21
CA VAL A 217 29.45 2.96 14.44
C VAL A 217 29.93 2.47 15.80
N SER A 218 29.13 2.62 16.86
CA SER A 218 29.47 2.12 18.19
C SER A 218 29.69 0.59 18.18
N MET A 219 28.84 -0.17 17.47
CA MET A 219 29.00 -1.62 17.35
C MET A 219 30.28 -2.02 16.59
N LEU A 220 30.65 -1.27 15.55
CA LEU A 220 31.88 -1.55 14.79
C LEU A 220 33.16 -1.21 15.55
N LYS A 221 33.09 -0.35 16.58
CA LYS A 221 34.22 0.05 17.43
C LYS A 221 34.38 -0.78 18.69
N SER A 222 33.55 -1.81 18.88
CA SER A 222 33.58 -2.67 20.08
C SER A 222 33.69 -4.14 19.69
N ALA A 223 34.06 -5.01 20.66
CA ALA A 223 33.98 -6.46 20.49
C ALA A 223 32.55 -6.87 20.03
N PRO A 224 32.41 -7.80 19.06
CA PRO A 224 33.45 -8.70 18.53
C PRO A 224 34.18 -8.18 17.27
N TRP A 225 33.92 -6.94 16.82
CA TRP A 225 34.51 -6.42 15.56
C TRP A 225 35.99 -6.06 15.70
N THR A 226 36.43 -5.65 16.89
CA THR A 226 37.84 -5.51 17.27
C THR A 226 38.58 -6.83 17.07
N ASP A 227 38.02 -7.92 17.58
CA ASP A 227 38.62 -9.26 17.50
C ASP A 227 38.69 -9.76 16.05
N VAL A 228 37.74 -9.35 15.19
CA VAL A 228 37.79 -9.62 13.75
C VAL A 228 38.98 -8.91 13.09
N MET A 229 39.27 -7.67 13.47
CA MET A 229 40.43 -6.93 12.95
C MET A 229 41.75 -7.57 13.40
N ASP A 230 41.83 -8.00 14.67
CA ASP A 230 43.00 -8.69 15.23
C ASP A 230 43.27 -10.05 14.55
N MET A 231 42.21 -10.78 14.20
CA MET A 231 42.33 -12.04 13.43
C MET A 231 42.86 -11.81 12.01
N LEU A 232 42.57 -10.65 11.41
CA LEU A 232 42.97 -10.36 10.05
C LEU A 232 44.47 -10.07 9.95
N GLY A 233 45.13 -9.46 10.92
CA GLY A 233 46.58 -9.16 10.85
C GLY A 233 46.95 -8.24 9.67
N ASP A 234 48.13 -8.42 9.05
CA ASP A 234 48.61 -7.54 7.98
C ASP A 234 47.59 -7.38 6.83
N ASN A 235 47.32 -6.14 6.42
CA ASN A 235 46.27 -5.71 5.47
C ASN A 235 44.82 -5.75 6.03
N SER A 236 44.64 -5.80 7.36
CA SER A 236 43.31 -5.74 7.99
C SER A 236 42.54 -4.46 7.63
N GLU A 237 43.23 -3.32 7.56
CA GLU A 237 42.67 -2.00 7.22
C GLU A 237 42.00 -2.00 5.84
N ASP A 238 42.68 -2.50 4.81
CA ASP A 238 42.17 -2.54 3.43
C ASP A 238 40.94 -3.46 3.31
N ILE A 239 41.00 -4.63 3.95
CA ILE A 239 39.88 -5.59 3.97
C ILE A 239 38.66 -4.97 4.66
N MET A 240 38.88 -4.28 5.78
CA MET A 240 37.81 -3.60 6.52
C MET A 240 37.25 -2.41 5.76
N LEU A 241 38.07 -1.61 5.07
CA LEU A 241 37.57 -0.51 4.23
C LEU A 241 36.72 -1.01 3.08
N HIS A 242 37.12 -2.11 2.43
CA HIS A 242 36.30 -2.74 1.39
C HIS A 242 34.97 -3.25 1.96
N LEU A 243 35.00 -3.88 3.14
CA LEU A 243 33.80 -4.37 3.82
C LEU A 243 32.84 -3.23 4.20
N LEU A 244 33.37 -2.09 4.66
CA LEU A 244 32.56 -0.97 5.14
C LEU A 244 32.01 -0.09 4.03
N LEU A 245 32.77 0.15 2.95
CA LEU A 245 32.41 1.11 1.89
C LEU A 245 31.75 0.46 0.66
N ASP A 246 32.22 -0.71 0.23
CA ASP A 246 31.81 -1.32 -1.05
C ASP A 246 30.79 -2.47 -0.89
N CYS A 247 30.69 -3.02 0.32
CA CYS A 247 29.79 -4.12 0.66
C CYS A 247 28.59 -3.66 1.52
N GLY A 248 27.49 -4.42 1.43
CA GLY A 248 26.37 -4.32 2.35
C GLY A 248 26.49 -5.35 3.46
N LEU A 249 26.55 -4.90 4.71
CA LEU A 249 26.76 -5.77 5.87
C LEU A 249 25.47 -5.99 6.65
N PHE A 250 25.08 -7.25 6.87
CA PHE A 250 23.81 -7.62 7.49
C PHE A 250 24.00 -8.57 8.66
N ILE A 251 23.78 -8.09 9.88
CA ILE A 251 23.88 -8.90 11.11
C ILE A 251 22.55 -9.59 11.40
N ARG A 252 22.61 -10.80 11.96
CA ARG A 252 21.44 -11.60 12.27
C ARG A 252 20.75 -11.11 13.55
N LEU A 253 19.42 -11.05 13.51
CA LEU A 253 18.53 -10.86 14.67
C LEU A 253 17.81 -12.17 15.00
N GLN A 254 16.88 -12.15 15.96
CA GLN A 254 16.08 -13.33 16.29
C GLN A 254 15.38 -13.96 15.05
N GLY A 255 15.53 -15.28 14.90
CA GLY A 255 14.95 -16.04 13.79
C GLY A 255 15.74 -15.90 12.47
N GLN A 256 15.03 -15.53 11.39
CA GLN A 256 15.58 -15.29 10.04
C GLN A 256 15.54 -13.80 9.67
N SER A 257 15.67 -12.93 10.66
CA SER A 257 15.65 -11.48 10.48
C SER A 257 17.06 -10.91 10.52
N TYR A 258 17.30 -9.79 9.83
CA TYR A 258 18.62 -9.17 9.70
C TYR A 258 18.52 -7.66 9.86
N TYR A 259 19.55 -7.03 10.41
CA TYR A 259 19.73 -5.58 10.47
C TYR A 259 20.90 -5.17 9.57
N GLN A 260 20.73 -4.12 8.76
CA GLN A 260 21.81 -3.60 7.93
C GLN A 260 22.75 -2.73 8.79
N LEU A 261 23.98 -3.22 9.00
CA LEU A 261 25.00 -2.57 9.82
C LEU A 261 25.78 -1.50 9.03
N SER A 262 26.18 -1.82 7.79
CA SER A 262 26.96 -0.93 6.91
C SER A 262 26.53 -1.06 5.43
N GLY A 263 27.05 -0.17 4.59
CA GLY A 263 26.83 -0.13 3.15
C GLY A 263 25.83 0.93 2.70
N THR A 264 25.66 1.01 1.37
CA THR A 264 24.60 1.81 0.75
C THR A 264 23.25 1.29 1.20
N THR A 265 22.33 2.19 1.54
CA THR A 265 21.05 1.75 2.12
C THR A 265 20.18 1.00 1.12
N LEU A 266 19.61 -0.13 1.55
CA LEU A 266 18.69 -0.90 0.69
C LEU A 266 17.46 -0.08 0.23
N SER A 267 17.10 0.97 0.98
CA SER A 267 16.01 1.88 0.65
C SER A 267 16.27 2.72 -0.60
N SER A 268 17.52 3.09 -0.87
CA SER A 268 17.93 3.88 -2.03
C SER A 268 18.39 3.03 -3.22
N MET A 269 18.73 1.76 -3.00
CA MET A 269 19.15 0.85 -4.06
C MET A 269 17.99 0.44 -4.99
N GLU A 270 18.31 0.34 -6.29
CA GLU A 270 17.44 -0.30 -7.28
C GLU A 270 17.69 -1.81 -7.31
N THR A 271 16.66 -2.61 -7.55
CA THR A 271 16.81 -4.06 -7.73
C THR A 271 17.60 -4.36 -9.01
N LEU A 272 18.33 -5.48 -9.06
CA LEU A 272 19.12 -5.91 -10.22
C LEU A 272 18.29 -5.96 -11.53
N ASP A 273 17.02 -6.37 -11.44
CA ASP A 273 16.08 -6.38 -12.58
C ASP A 273 15.69 -4.98 -13.07
N ALA A 274 15.68 -3.98 -12.18
CA ALA A 274 15.32 -2.60 -12.53
C ALA A 274 16.48 -1.92 -13.26
N LEU A 275 17.72 -2.18 -12.82
CA LEU A 275 18.94 -1.69 -13.48
C LEU A 275 19.03 -2.18 -14.93
N LYS A 276 18.69 -3.45 -15.19
CA LYS A 276 18.64 -4.03 -16.56
C LYS A 276 17.56 -3.41 -17.46
N LYS A 277 16.51 -2.81 -16.90
CA LYS A 277 15.34 -2.30 -17.65
C LYS A 277 15.39 -0.80 -17.94
N LYS A 278 16.40 -0.08 -17.45
CA LYS A 278 16.41 1.40 -17.46
C LYS A 278 16.48 1.98 -18.88
N ASP A 279 17.06 1.24 -19.82
CA ASP A 279 17.25 1.67 -21.21
C ASP A 279 16.18 1.12 -22.20
N GLU A 280 15.27 0.25 -21.74
CA GLU A 280 14.21 -0.31 -22.59
C GLU A 280 12.92 0.53 -22.54
N PRO A 281 12.22 0.74 -23.69
CA PRO A 281 10.92 1.39 -23.69
C PRO A 281 9.89 0.53 -22.95
N ARG A 282 9.00 1.17 -22.19
CA ARG A 282 7.95 0.50 -21.43
C ARG A 282 7.05 -0.32 -22.35
N LYS A 283 6.73 -1.54 -21.91
CA LYS A 283 5.79 -2.42 -22.64
C LYS A 283 4.35 -1.90 -22.48
N PRO A 284 3.44 -2.15 -23.44
CA PRO A 284 2.05 -1.69 -23.35
C PRO A 284 1.30 -2.13 -22.07
N ASN A 285 1.67 -3.26 -21.45
CA ASN A 285 1.06 -3.74 -20.21
C ASN A 285 1.46 -2.90 -18.99
N GLU A 286 2.62 -2.23 -19.04
CA GLU A 286 3.13 -1.38 -17.95
C GLU A 286 2.52 0.03 -18.00
N ILE A 287 1.93 0.40 -19.15
CA ILE A 287 1.32 1.71 -19.37
C ILE A 287 -0.16 1.65 -18.99
N VAL A 288 -0.50 2.20 -17.83
CA VAL A 288 -1.87 2.25 -17.31
C VAL A 288 -2.46 3.66 -17.45
N PHE A 289 -3.69 3.76 -17.97
CA PHE A 289 -4.39 5.05 -18.10
C PHE A 289 -4.65 5.71 -16.75
N VAL A 290 -4.45 7.03 -16.65
CA VAL A 290 -4.55 7.76 -15.36
C VAL A 290 -6.00 8.17 -15.08
N ARG A 291 -6.88 7.17 -15.02
CA ARG A 291 -8.34 7.26 -14.75
C ARG A 291 -8.69 8.13 -13.54
N ARG A 292 -7.79 8.20 -12.54
CA ARG A 292 -7.95 9.05 -11.34
C ARG A 292 -8.21 10.53 -11.67
N ARG A 293 -7.82 11.03 -12.85
CA ARG A 293 -8.05 12.41 -13.30
C ARG A 293 -9.53 12.73 -13.63
N MET A 294 -10.38 11.72 -13.82
CA MET A 294 -11.82 11.92 -14.08
C MET A 294 -12.65 12.22 -12.82
N PHE A 295 -12.16 11.87 -11.62
CA PHE A 295 -12.93 11.94 -10.39
C PHE A 295 -12.94 13.35 -9.77
N TYR A 296 -14.07 13.73 -9.14
CA TYR A 296 -14.28 15.02 -8.45
C TYR A 296 -13.86 16.24 -9.26
N SER A 297 -14.07 16.17 -10.56
CA SER A 297 -13.83 17.29 -11.46
C SER A 297 -14.69 18.48 -11.04
N ARG A 298 -14.11 19.68 -11.08
CA ARG A 298 -14.88 20.91 -10.92
C ARG A 298 -15.32 21.38 -12.32
N PRO A 299 -16.58 21.80 -12.49
CA PRO A 299 -17.01 22.35 -13.76
C PRO A 299 -16.28 23.66 -14.04
N ALA A 300 -16.00 23.92 -15.31
CA ALA A 300 -15.73 25.28 -15.75
C ALA A 300 -17.06 26.04 -15.71
N LEU A 301 -17.07 27.27 -15.22
CA LEU A 301 -18.29 28.07 -15.13
C LEU A 301 -18.30 29.12 -16.25
N ASN A 302 -19.47 29.41 -16.81
CA ASN A 302 -19.70 30.53 -17.72
C ASN A 302 -19.85 31.85 -16.92
N ALA A 303 -20.00 32.99 -17.61
CA ALA A 303 -20.20 34.29 -16.98
C ALA A 303 -21.46 34.34 -16.08
N LYS A 304 -22.48 33.54 -16.40
CA LYS A 304 -23.71 33.36 -15.61
C LYS A 304 -23.54 32.42 -14.39
N GLY A 305 -22.33 31.88 -14.18
CA GLY A 305 -22.05 30.94 -13.09
C GLY A 305 -22.55 29.51 -13.32
N GLU A 306 -23.00 29.16 -14.53
CA GLU A 306 -23.46 27.82 -14.90
C GLU A 306 -22.33 26.96 -15.48
N PRO A 307 -22.40 25.62 -15.35
CA PRO A 307 -21.39 24.74 -15.92
C PRO A 307 -21.29 24.81 -17.46
N LYS A 308 -20.11 25.12 -17.99
CA LYS A 308 -19.76 25.00 -19.40
C LYS A 308 -19.57 23.53 -19.76
N MET A 309 -20.44 23.01 -20.62
CA MET A 309 -20.41 21.62 -21.12
C MET A 309 -19.54 21.52 -22.40
N GLY A 310 -19.04 20.32 -22.68
CA GLY A 310 -18.08 20.04 -23.76
C GLY A 310 -16.62 20.11 -23.30
N LEU A 311 -15.67 19.96 -24.23
CA LEU A 311 -14.24 20.02 -23.89
C LEU A 311 -13.85 21.39 -23.32
N GLN A 312 -12.98 21.41 -22.30
CA GLN A 312 -12.53 22.65 -21.65
C GLN A 312 -11.65 23.49 -22.55
N HIS A 313 -11.61 24.81 -22.32
CA HIS A 313 -10.78 25.75 -23.09
C HIS A 313 -9.27 25.43 -23.05
N ILE A 314 -8.80 24.76 -21.98
CA ILE A 314 -7.41 24.32 -21.84
C ILE A 314 -7.03 23.17 -22.79
N HIS A 315 -8.00 22.46 -23.36
CA HIS A 315 -7.75 21.33 -24.23
C HIS A 315 -7.13 21.79 -25.56
N VAL A 316 -6.15 21.05 -26.08
CA VAL A 316 -5.38 21.43 -27.28
C VAL A 316 -6.27 21.78 -28.49
N LEU A 317 -7.34 21.02 -28.74
CA LEU A 317 -8.26 21.28 -29.85
C LEU A 317 -9.05 22.60 -29.72
N ASN A 318 -9.26 23.10 -28.51
CA ASN A 318 -9.90 24.41 -28.29
C ASN A 318 -8.89 25.56 -28.31
N ARG A 319 -7.63 25.31 -27.94
CA ARG A 319 -6.56 26.31 -27.94
C ARG A 319 -6.03 26.61 -29.34
N TYR A 320 -6.01 25.59 -30.19
CA TYR A 320 -5.56 25.69 -31.58
C TYR A 320 -6.69 25.25 -32.54
N PRO A 321 -7.76 26.06 -32.68
CA PRO A 321 -8.92 25.70 -33.49
C PRO A 321 -8.68 25.86 -35.00
N GLU A 322 -7.78 26.76 -35.40
CA GLU A 322 -7.47 27.02 -36.81
C GLU A 322 -6.70 25.87 -37.45
N THR A 323 -6.94 25.65 -38.74
CA THR A 323 -6.29 24.59 -39.53
C THR A 323 -4.98 25.03 -40.18
N SER A 324 -4.33 26.08 -39.67
CA SER A 324 -3.00 26.48 -40.12
C SER A 324 -2.00 25.34 -39.88
N ILE A 325 -0.95 25.26 -40.70
CA ILE A 325 0.07 24.21 -40.57
C ILE A 325 0.74 24.28 -39.19
N SER A 326 1.08 25.48 -38.71
CA SER A 326 1.67 25.67 -37.38
C SER A 326 0.77 25.13 -36.26
N HIS A 327 -0.52 25.49 -36.25
CA HIS A 327 -1.48 24.99 -35.26
C HIS A 327 -1.65 23.47 -35.36
N THR A 328 -1.73 22.94 -36.58
CA THR A 328 -1.86 21.49 -36.81
C THR A 328 -0.65 20.74 -36.26
N VAL A 329 0.57 21.22 -36.54
CA VAL A 329 1.81 20.66 -35.99
C VAL A 329 1.82 20.71 -34.47
N HIS A 330 1.28 21.78 -33.88
CA HIS A 330 1.15 21.88 -32.44
C HIS A 330 0.18 20.84 -31.86
N VAL A 331 -0.97 20.60 -32.49
CA VAL A 331 -1.86 19.49 -32.13
C VAL A 331 -1.13 18.14 -32.27
N MET A 332 -0.35 17.94 -33.33
CA MET A 332 0.44 16.72 -33.54
C MET A 332 1.49 16.51 -32.45
N LYS A 333 2.12 17.57 -31.93
CA LYS A 333 3.05 17.49 -30.77
C LYS A 333 2.35 16.96 -29.50
N HIS A 334 1.04 17.19 -29.35
CA HIS A 334 0.24 16.59 -28.27
C HIS A 334 -0.12 15.12 -28.53
N ILE A 335 -0.42 14.75 -29.77
CA ILE A 335 -0.82 13.38 -30.14
C ILE A 335 0.39 12.42 -30.21
N PHE A 336 1.52 12.87 -30.75
CA PHE A 336 2.71 12.05 -31.02
C PHE A 336 3.98 12.57 -30.33
N PRO A 337 3.97 12.80 -29.00
CA PRO A 337 5.08 13.45 -28.30
C PRO A 337 6.41 12.74 -28.48
N ARG A 338 6.43 11.41 -28.56
CA ARG A 338 7.68 10.64 -28.70
C ARG A 338 8.35 10.91 -30.04
N GLN A 339 7.58 11.10 -31.11
CA GLN A 339 8.14 11.38 -32.44
C GLN A 339 8.75 12.78 -32.54
N PHE A 340 8.35 13.71 -31.67
CA PHE A 340 8.94 15.05 -31.55
C PHE A 340 10.00 15.15 -30.44
N GLY A 341 10.40 14.02 -29.83
CA GLY A 341 11.37 14.01 -28.74
C GLY A 341 10.88 14.65 -27.44
N LEU A 342 9.56 14.76 -27.25
CA LEU A 342 8.93 15.28 -26.04
C LEU A 342 8.75 14.16 -24.99
N HIS A 343 8.57 14.58 -23.74
CA HIS A 343 8.28 13.73 -22.60
C HIS A 343 7.00 12.93 -22.85
N ASN A 344 7.08 11.61 -22.67
CA ASN A 344 6.00 10.69 -23.01
C ASN A 344 5.95 9.50 -22.04
N VAL A 345 4.87 8.73 -22.09
CA VAL A 345 4.66 7.58 -21.19
C VAL A 345 5.48 6.34 -21.52
N PHE A 346 6.04 6.26 -22.73
CA PHE A 346 6.75 5.07 -23.22
C PHE A 346 8.21 5.07 -22.77
N THR A 347 8.88 6.22 -22.80
CA THR A 347 10.33 6.31 -22.53
C THR A 347 10.69 7.18 -21.33
N SER A 348 9.87 8.18 -20.98
CA SER A 348 10.27 9.14 -19.93
C SER A 348 9.99 8.62 -18.53
N THR A 349 10.92 8.85 -17.61
CA THR A 349 10.77 8.61 -16.17
C THR A 349 10.18 9.84 -15.50
N VAL A 350 9.52 9.63 -14.36
CA VAL A 350 8.89 10.72 -13.63
C VAL A 350 9.23 10.60 -12.16
N THR A 351 9.62 11.72 -11.55
CA THR A 351 9.97 11.76 -10.12
C THR A 351 8.75 12.12 -9.28
N ARG A 352 8.68 11.59 -8.05
CA ARG A 352 7.58 11.88 -7.10
C ARG A 352 7.49 13.35 -6.68
N THR A 353 8.54 14.13 -6.91
CA THR A 353 8.56 15.58 -6.69
C THR A 353 7.77 16.33 -7.77
N GLU A 354 7.74 15.81 -9.00
CA GLU A 354 7.06 16.43 -10.14
C GLU A 354 5.55 16.08 -10.19
N THR A 355 5.20 14.82 -9.91
CA THR A 355 3.79 14.40 -9.92
C THR A 355 3.52 13.30 -8.89
N SER A 356 2.29 13.27 -8.38
CA SER A 356 1.80 12.20 -7.51
C SER A 356 1.24 11.00 -8.29
N MET A 357 1.13 11.09 -9.62
CA MET A 357 0.57 10.06 -10.48
C MET A 357 1.67 9.25 -11.20
N PRO A 358 1.37 8.07 -11.76
CA PRO A 358 2.36 7.30 -12.54
C PRO A 358 2.92 8.05 -13.75
N PHE A 359 2.12 8.96 -14.34
CA PHE A 359 2.49 9.75 -15.52
C PHE A 359 2.08 11.23 -15.32
N LYS A 360 2.80 12.15 -15.98
CA LYS A 360 2.51 13.60 -16.00
C LYS A 360 1.19 13.87 -16.72
N ASP A 361 0.51 14.96 -16.34
CA ASP A 361 -0.69 15.43 -17.05
C ASP A 361 -0.25 16.25 -18.26
N TYR A 362 -0.53 15.75 -19.46
CA TYR A 362 -0.08 16.35 -20.71
C TYR A 362 -1.09 17.30 -21.34
N SER A 363 -2.13 17.69 -20.58
CA SER A 363 -3.12 18.68 -21.02
C SER A 363 -2.47 20.02 -21.37
N LEU A 364 -1.47 20.45 -20.58
CA LEU A 364 -0.70 21.68 -20.78
C LEU A 364 0.79 21.34 -20.82
N ARG A 365 1.45 21.58 -21.94
CA ARG A 365 2.90 21.34 -22.13
C ARG A 365 3.59 22.41 -22.97
N GLU A 366 3.04 23.63 -22.98
CA GLU A 366 3.58 24.74 -23.80
C GLU A 366 5.01 25.11 -23.41
N GLN A 367 5.31 25.13 -22.10
CA GLN A 367 6.66 25.38 -21.61
C GLN A 367 7.66 24.32 -22.13
N GLU A 368 7.24 23.07 -22.19
CA GLU A 368 8.07 21.97 -22.70
C GLU A 368 8.29 22.11 -24.22
N ILE A 369 7.25 22.44 -24.97
CA ILE A 369 7.32 22.63 -26.42
C ILE A 369 8.18 23.86 -26.76
N ALA A 370 8.07 24.95 -25.99
CA ALA A 370 8.87 26.16 -26.17
C ALA A 370 10.37 25.93 -25.99
N LEU A 371 10.77 25.00 -25.09
CA LEU A 371 12.17 24.63 -24.85
C LEU A 371 12.79 23.77 -25.98
N LYS A 372 11.98 23.23 -26.90
CA LYS A 372 12.44 22.48 -28.07
C LYS A 372 11.87 23.10 -29.35
N PRO A 373 12.32 24.31 -29.73
CA PRO A 373 11.81 25.01 -30.90
C PRO A 373 12.16 24.23 -32.18
N GLY A 374 11.13 23.86 -32.93
CA GLY A 374 11.24 23.14 -34.19
C GLY A 374 9.88 22.71 -34.72
N ASP A 375 9.48 23.28 -35.86
CA ASP A 375 8.22 22.92 -36.54
C ASP A 375 8.41 21.87 -37.65
N LYS A 376 9.59 21.26 -37.69
CA LYS A 376 9.90 20.18 -38.63
C LYS A 376 9.07 18.94 -38.27
N ILE A 377 8.13 18.59 -39.14
CA ILE A 377 7.33 17.37 -39.02
C ILE A 377 8.24 16.15 -39.26
N PRO A 378 8.26 15.16 -38.34
CA PRO A 378 8.99 13.90 -38.54
C PRO A 378 8.59 13.22 -39.85
N ARG A 379 9.55 12.64 -40.58
CA ARG A 379 9.34 12.11 -41.95
C ARG A 379 8.10 11.20 -42.09
N ARG A 380 7.84 10.35 -41.09
CA ARG A 380 6.71 9.40 -41.07
C ARG A 380 5.35 10.01 -40.72
N LEU A 381 5.31 11.25 -40.23
CA LEU A 381 4.07 11.96 -39.88
C LEU A 381 3.66 12.98 -40.95
N ARG A 382 4.43 13.11 -42.04
CA ARG A 382 4.15 14.04 -43.15
C ARG A 382 3.02 13.51 -44.05
N GLY A 383 2.43 14.40 -44.84
CA GLY A 383 1.40 14.06 -45.83
C GLY A 383 0.02 13.81 -45.19
N ARG A 384 -0.62 12.70 -45.56
CA ARG A 384 -2.03 12.36 -45.26
C ARG A 384 -2.44 12.53 -43.79
N LEU A 385 -1.54 12.33 -42.84
CA LEU A 385 -1.84 12.52 -41.42
C LEU A 385 -2.15 13.99 -41.08
N VAL A 386 -1.45 14.95 -41.67
CA VAL A 386 -1.66 16.38 -41.43
C VAL A 386 -3.09 16.77 -41.83
N GLU A 387 -3.53 16.31 -43.01
CA GLU A 387 -4.90 16.50 -43.49
C GLU A 387 -5.95 15.85 -42.57
N LEU A 388 -5.64 14.66 -42.03
CA LEU A 388 -6.52 13.97 -41.08
C LEU A 388 -6.69 14.75 -39.77
N ILE A 389 -5.61 15.34 -39.25
CA ILE A 389 -5.67 16.18 -38.04
C ILE A 389 -6.41 17.50 -38.31
N GLN A 390 -6.20 18.14 -39.46
CA GLN A 390 -6.99 19.31 -39.88
C GLN A 390 -8.49 18.97 -40.00
N ARG A 391 -8.83 17.81 -40.56
CA ARG A 391 -10.21 17.31 -40.59
C ARG A 391 -10.75 17.04 -39.19
N MET A 392 -9.94 16.52 -38.27
CA MET A 392 -10.30 16.34 -36.87
C MET A 392 -10.60 17.69 -36.18
N GLN A 393 -9.80 18.74 -36.44
CA GLN A 393 -10.04 20.09 -35.93
C GLN A 393 -11.36 20.68 -36.49
N LYS A 394 -11.60 20.60 -37.80
CA LYS A 394 -12.86 21.05 -38.42
C LYS A 394 -14.07 20.30 -37.87
N ARG A 395 -13.97 18.98 -37.69
CA ARG A 395 -15.01 18.14 -37.09
C ARG A 395 -15.27 18.49 -35.62
N HIS A 396 -14.21 18.77 -34.86
CA HIS A 396 -14.33 19.25 -33.48
C HIS A 396 -15.10 20.58 -33.40
N ALA A 397 -14.75 21.55 -34.25
CA ALA A 397 -15.41 22.86 -34.29
C ALA A 397 -16.91 22.75 -34.63
N ARG A 398 -17.30 21.79 -35.48
CA ARG A 398 -18.71 21.54 -35.86
C ARG A 398 -19.46 20.65 -34.86
N CYS A 399 -18.79 20.06 -33.87
CA CYS A 399 -19.41 19.10 -32.97
C CYS A 399 -20.19 19.80 -31.85
N SER A 400 -21.52 19.72 -31.89
CA SER A 400 -22.36 20.20 -30.79
C SER A 400 -22.36 19.22 -29.61
N TYR A 401 -21.41 19.42 -28.69
CA TYR A 401 -21.31 18.63 -27.46
C TYR A 401 -22.57 18.74 -26.58
N VAL A 402 -23.20 19.92 -26.54
CA VAL A 402 -24.36 20.20 -25.70
C VAL A 402 -25.59 19.42 -26.17
N GLU A 403 -25.86 19.42 -27.48
CA GLU A 403 -26.99 18.67 -28.04
C GLU A 403 -26.82 17.16 -27.90
N LEU A 404 -25.60 16.66 -28.12
CA LEU A 404 -25.28 15.26 -27.87
C LEU A 404 -25.50 14.90 -26.39
N LEU A 405 -25.10 15.77 -25.46
CA LEU A 405 -25.31 15.54 -24.04
C LEU A 405 -26.80 15.57 -23.67
N ARG A 406 -27.60 16.48 -24.26
CA ARG A 406 -29.06 16.55 -24.07
C ARG A 406 -29.76 15.29 -24.57
N HIS A 407 -29.37 14.80 -25.74
CA HIS A 407 -29.96 13.61 -26.35
C HIS A 407 -29.63 12.32 -25.59
N TYR A 408 -28.33 12.05 -25.33
CA TYR A 408 -27.92 10.80 -24.71
C TYR A 408 -28.03 10.79 -23.19
N CYS A 409 -27.94 11.95 -22.54
CA CYS A 409 -27.92 12.09 -21.08
C CYS A 409 -28.90 13.17 -20.64
N PRO A 410 -30.22 13.01 -20.82
CA PRO A 410 -31.21 14.04 -20.50
C PRO A 410 -31.20 14.39 -18.99
N LYS A 411 -31.60 15.62 -18.67
CA LYS A 411 -31.74 16.05 -17.26
C LYS A 411 -32.96 15.35 -16.67
N LYS A 412 -32.81 14.73 -15.50
CA LYS A 412 -33.97 14.32 -14.70
C LYS A 412 -34.55 15.57 -14.01
N THR A 413 -35.85 15.79 -14.13
CA THR A 413 -36.58 16.79 -13.34
C THR A 413 -36.57 16.38 -11.87
N ILE A 414 -36.27 17.32 -10.98
CA ILE A 414 -36.39 17.14 -9.54
C ILE A 414 -37.85 17.46 -9.23
N ASN A 415 -38.69 16.44 -9.03
CA ASN A 415 -40.05 16.67 -8.57
C ASN A 415 -39.97 17.07 -7.09
N ASN A 416 -40.47 18.26 -6.73
CA ASN A 416 -40.60 18.73 -5.34
C ASN A 416 -41.74 18.03 -4.57
N GLY A 417 -42.22 16.87 -5.05
CA GLY A 417 -43.29 16.10 -4.41
C GLY A 417 -42.77 15.20 -3.30
N ASN A 418 -43.61 14.96 -2.28
CA ASN A 418 -43.40 14.27 -0.99
C ASN A 418 -42.69 12.89 -0.95
N GLU A 419 -42.04 12.41 -2.02
CA GLU A 419 -41.23 11.19 -1.98
C GLU A 419 -39.77 11.50 -1.58
N LYS A 420 -39.27 10.83 -0.53
CA LYS A 420 -37.87 10.90 -0.09
C LYS A 420 -36.95 10.25 -1.14
N VAL A 421 -36.60 10.97 -2.20
CA VAL A 421 -35.70 10.49 -3.29
C VAL A 421 -34.22 10.63 -2.88
N SER A 422 -33.42 9.59 -3.12
CA SER A 422 -31.98 9.60 -2.79
C SER A 422 -31.19 10.46 -3.78
N MET A 423 -30.13 11.13 -3.29
CA MET A 423 -29.21 11.90 -4.16
C MET A 423 -28.62 11.04 -5.30
N THR A 424 -28.47 9.73 -5.07
CA THR A 424 -27.94 8.80 -6.08
C THR A 424 -28.86 8.57 -7.27
N ASP A 425 -30.16 8.83 -7.15
CA ASP A 425 -31.16 8.53 -8.18
C ASP A 425 -31.09 9.53 -9.34
N TYR A 426 -30.52 10.71 -9.08
CA TYR A 426 -30.22 11.75 -10.07
C TYR A 426 -28.96 11.48 -10.91
N ALA A 427 -28.24 10.38 -10.64
CA ALA A 427 -27.09 9.99 -11.44
C ALA A 427 -27.51 9.53 -12.84
N THR A 428 -26.72 9.91 -13.84
CA THR A 428 -26.82 9.41 -15.22
C THR A 428 -26.29 7.96 -15.27
N PRO A 429 -27.03 7.01 -15.88
CA PRO A 429 -26.58 5.64 -15.96
C PRO A 429 -25.36 5.50 -16.88
N THR A 430 -24.46 4.56 -16.57
CA THR A 430 -23.18 4.41 -17.25
C THR A 430 -23.30 4.15 -18.75
N HIS A 431 -24.32 3.38 -19.18
CA HIS A 431 -24.53 3.08 -20.61
C HIS A 431 -24.86 4.35 -21.42
N ALA A 432 -25.59 5.30 -20.83
CA ALA A 432 -25.92 6.59 -21.45
C ALA A 432 -24.67 7.47 -21.61
N VAL A 433 -23.84 7.55 -20.56
CA VAL A 433 -22.55 8.25 -20.61
C VAL A 433 -21.63 7.64 -21.66
N SER A 434 -21.62 6.31 -21.77
CA SER A 434 -20.87 5.57 -22.79
C SER A 434 -21.40 5.85 -24.20
N ALA A 435 -22.71 5.90 -24.41
CA ALA A 435 -23.32 6.28 -25.68
C ALA A 435 -22.92 7.71 -26.09
N PHE A 436 -23.01 8.67 -25.16
CA PHE A 436 -22.55 10.05 -25.37
C PHE A 436 -21.07 10.11 -25.78
N CYS A 437 -20.17 9.48 -25.01
CA CYS A 437 -18.73 9.51 -25.30
C CYS A 437 -18.42 8.87 -26.65
N ARG A 438 -19.05 7.72 -26.96
CA ARG A 438 -18.87 7.05 -28.26
C ARG A 438 -19.37 7.92 -29.41
N ALA A 439 -20.54 8.55 -29.29
CA ALA A 439 -21.08 9.44 -30.31
C ALA A 439 -20.15 10.64 -30.57
N VAL A 440 -19.61 11.25 -29.51
CA VAL A 440 -18.63 12.34 -29.62
C VAL A 440 -17.37 11.88 -30.34
N LEU A 441 -16.76 10.76 -29.92
CA LEU A 441 -15.54 10.24 -30.54
C LEU A 441 -15.75 9.92 -32.03
N GLN A 442 -16.91 9.37 -32.39
CA GLN A 442 -17.26 9.05 -33.78
C GLN A 442 -17.47 10.31 -34.65
N LYS A 443 -17.98 11.40 -34.08
CA LYS A 443 -18.13 12.67 -34.80
C LYS A 443 -16.81 13.41 -34.97
N VAL A 444 -15.96 13.38 -33.94
CA VAL A 444 -14.69 14.14 -33.90
C VAL A 444 -13.57 13.44 -34.67
N ILE A 445 -13.42 12.11 -34.52
CA ILE A 445 -12.27 11.36 -35.06
C ILE A 445 -12.60 10.86 -36.48
N PRO A 446 -11.82 11.23 -37.51
CA PRO A 446 -11.94 10.65 -38.85
C PRO A 446 -11.81 9.12 -38.84
N HIS A 447 -12.64 8.42 -39.62
CA HIS A 447 -12.66 6.95 -39.65
C HIS A 447 -11.35 6.36 -40.15
N GLU A 448 -10.67 7.07 -41.05
CA GLU A 448 -9.40 6.68 -41.66
C GLU A 448 -8.24 6.64 -40.65
N LEU A 449 -8.38 7.29 -39.48
CA LEU A 449 -7.37 7.17 -38.42
C LEU A 449 -7.32 5.75 -37.83
N TYR A 450 -8.42 5.00 -37.91
CA TYR A 450 -8.48 3.61 -37.44
C TYR A 450 -8.04 2.58 -38.49
N GLY A 451 -7.96 2.98 -39.76
CA GLY A 451 -7.64 2.12 -40.89
C GLY A 451 -8.64 2.25 -42.05
N CYS A 452 -8.37 1.56 -43.14
CA CYS A 452 -9.23 1.46 -44.32
C CYS A 452 -9.95 0.10 -44.37
N GLY A 453 -11.09 0.04 -45.07
CA GLY A 453 -11.85 -1.21 -45.28
C GLY A 453 -12.48 -1.79 -44.00
N GLU A 454 -12.82 -3.08 -44.05
CA GLU A 454 -13.45 -3.80 -42.93
C GLU A 454 -12.55 -3.87 -41.68
N ASP A 455 -11.23 -4.00 -41.87
CA ASP A 455 -10.25 -4.02 -40.79
C ASP A 455 -10.21 -2.71 -40.00
N GLY A 456 -10.36 -1.57 -40.69
CA GLY A 456 -10.48 -0.26 -40.06
C GLY A 456 -11.76 -0.12 -39.23
N LEU A 457 -12.88 -0.65 -39.73
CA LEU A 457 -14.15 -0.69 -39.00
C LEU A 457 -14.06 -1.60 -37.77
N HIS A 458 -13.39 -2.74 -37.89
CA HIS A 458 -13.09 -3.65 -36.78
C HIS A 458 -12.24 -2.97 -35.69
N ASN A 459 -11.17 -2.27 -36.08
CA ASN A 459 -10.35 -1.49 -35.15
C ASN A 459 -11.17 -0.44 -34.39
N ARG A 460 -12.03 0.30 -35.11
CA ARG A 460 -12.95 1.28 -34.50
C ARG A 460 -13.91 0.60 -33.52
N ALA A 461 -14.48 -0.55 -33.87
CA ALA A 461 -15.40 -1.29 -33.00
C ALA A 461 -14.71 -1.75 -31.70
N ILE A 462 -13.47 -2.26 -31.78
CA ILE A 462 -12.66 -2.62 -30.61
C ILE A 462 -12.44 -1.41 -29.70
N VAL A 463 -12.01 -0.27 -30.27
CA VAL A 463 -11.77 0.96 -29.49
C VAL A 463 -13.06 1.41 -28.79
N MET A 464 -14.21 1.43 -29.49
CA MET A 464 -15.50 1.84 -28.92
C MET A 464 -15.99 0.88 -27.83
N ARG A 465 -15.76 -0.43 -27.97
CA ARG A 465 -16.02 -1.42 -26.92
C ARG A 465 -15.16 -1.17 -25.69
N ASN A 466 -13.89 -0.81 -25.88
CA ASN A 466 -12.99 -0.49 -24.77
C ASN A 466 -13.33 0.85 -24.10
N VAL A 467 -13.91 1.83 -24.81
CA VAL A 467 -14.48 3.05 -24.21
C VAL A 467 -15.62 2.71 -23.25
N ASP A 468 -16.56 1.86 -23.67
CA ASP A 468 -17.66 1.39 -22.82
C ASP A 468 -17.16 0.66 -21.57
N ARG A 469 -16.18 -0.22 -21.76
CA ARG A 469 -15.50 -0.92 -20.67
C ARG A 469 -14.82 0.05 -19.72
N PHE A 470 -14.08 1.05 -20.22
CA PHE A 470 -13.33 2.01 -19.41
C PHE A 470 -14.23 2.86 -18.50
N LEU A 471 -15.44 3.19 -18.97
CA LEU A 471 -16.44 3.92 -18.21
C LEU A 471 -17.19 3.02 -17.20
N SER A 472 -17.38 1.74 -17.50
CA SER A 472 -18.01 0.79 -16.57
C SER A 472 -17.09 0.24 -15.46
N LEU A 473 -15.78 0.51 -15.53
CA LEU A 473 -14.84 0.14 -14.48
C LEU A 473 -15.23 0.74 -13.11
N ARG A 474 -14.99 -0.02 -12.05
CA ARG A 474 -15.18 0.44 -10.67
C ARG A 474 -14.07 1.38 -10.24
N ARG A 475 -14.25 2.08 -9.12
CA ARG A 475 -13.32 3.13 -8.63
C ARG A 475 -11.84 2.78 -8.69
N PHE A 476 -11.48 1.62 -8.17
CA PHE A 476 -10.10 1.20 -7.97
C PHE A 476 -9.57 0.30 -9.09
N GLU A 477 -10.34 0.15 -10.16
CA GLU A 477 -9.94 -0.63 -11.33
C GLU A 477 -9.19 0.22 -12.34
N THR A 478 -8.31 -0.45 -13.07
CA THR A 478 -7.39 0.14 -14.02
C THR A 478 -7.44 -0.63 -15.33
N MET A 479 -7.11 0.06 -16.43
CA MET A 479 -6.98 -0.51 -17.76
C MET A 479 -5.61 -0.15 -18.30
N SER A 480 -4.90 -1.13 -18.83
CA SER A 480 -3.62 -0.92 -19.51
C SER A 480 -3.80 -0.61 -20.99
N LEU A 481 -2.79 0.00 -21.61
CA LEU A 481 -2.76 0.22 -23.06
C LEU A 481 -2.82 -1.12 -23.80
N HIS A 482 -2.16 -2.16 -23.28
CA HIS A 482 -2.20 -3.51 -23.85
C HIS A 482 -3.62 -4.05 -24.04
N GLU A 483 -4.48 -3.91 -23.03
CA GLU A 483 -5.86 -4.39 -23.10
C GLU A 483 -6.68 -3.70 -24.19
N VAL A 484 -6.37 -2.43 -24.48
CA VAL A 484 -7.08 -1.66 -25.51
C VAL A 484 -6.62 -2.06 -26.91
N VAL A 485 -5.34 -2.40 -27.07
CA VAL A 485 -4.72 -2.64 -28.38
C VAL A 485 -4.76 -4.09 -28.81
N GLN A 486 -5.18 -4.99 -27.91
CA GLN A 486 -5.33 -6.40 -28.22
C GLN A 486 -6.39 -6.62 -29.30
N GLY A 487 -5.99 -7.27 -30.40
CA GLY A 487 -6.87 -7.55 -31.54
C GLY A 487 -6.94 -6.45 -32.60
N LEU A 488 -6.21 -5.34 -32.44
CA LEU A 488 -6.10 -4.29 -33.46
C LEU A 488 -5.21 -4.75 -34.63
N ARG A 489 -5.64 -4.46 -35.86
CA ARG A 489 -4.94 -4.80 -37.12
C ARG A 489 -4.24 -3.55 -37.66
N ILE A 490 -2.90 -3.52 -37.59
CA ILE A 490 -2.11 -2.33 -38.00
C ILE A 490 -1.89 -2.23 -39.51
N GLY A 491 -1.95 -3.36 -40.24
CA GLY A 491 -1.69 -3.40 -41.68
C GLY A 491 -2.65 -2.53 -42.51
N CYS A 492 -3.89 -2.35 -42.06
CA CYS A 492 -4.92 -1.57 -42.76
C CYS A 492 -4.79 -0.04 -42.60
N VAL A 493 -3.81 0.45 -41.83
CA VAL A 493 -3.68 1.88 -41.49
C VAL A 493 -2.76 2.59 -42.49
N ALA A 494 -3.37 3.11 -43.56
CA ALA A 494 -2.66 3.65 -44.72
C ALA A 494 -1.77 4.88 -44.43
N TRP A 495 -2.13 5.73 -43.46
CA TRP A 495 -1.36 6.94 -43.11
C TRP A 495 -0.06 6.64 -42.33
N LEU A 496 0.14 5.40 -41.87
CA LEU A 496 1.37 4.96 -41.23
C LEU A 496 2.44 4.48 -42.23
N SER A 497 2.09 4.34 -43.51
CA SER A 497 3.02 3.95 -44.57
C SER A 497 3.98 5.10 -44.92
N PRO A 498 5.27 4.81 -45.22
CA PRO A 498 6.21 5.85 -45.63
C PRO A 498 5.82 6.50 -46.97
N PRO A 499 6.09 7.80 -47.17
CA PRO A 499 5.69 8.54 -48.38
C PRO A 499 6.19 7.96 -49.71
N CYS A 500 7.35 7.28 -49.74
CA CYS A 500 7.94 6.70 -50.96
C CYS A 500 7.16 5.53 -51.57
N GLN A 501 6.13 4.99 -50.92
CA GLN A 501 5.25 3.96 -51.52
C GLN A 501 3.96 4.54 -52.11
N GLN A 502 3.72 5.85 -51.98
CA GLN A 502 2.50 6.53 -52.46
C GLN A 502 2.78 7.52 -53.62
N GLY A 503 4.03 7.72 -54.01
CA GLY A 503 4.43 8.60 -55.11
C GLY A 503 5.36 7.88 -56.08
N GLY A 504 4.75 7.24 -57.08
CA GLY A 504 5.44 6.65 -58.23
C GLY A 504 4.83 7.17 -59.53
N CYS A 505 4.65 8.48 -59.66
CA CYS A 505 4.52 9.16 -60.94
C CYS A 505 5.35 10.44 -60.84
N THR A 506 6.53 10.41 -61.44
CA THR A 506 7.33 11.61 -61.76
C THR A 506 6.61 12.38 -62.86
N GLU A 507 6.42 13.68 -62.64
CA GLU A 507 6.15 14.65 -63.70
C GLU A 507 7.32 14.62 -64.67
N GLN A 508 7.10 14.13 -65.89
CA GLN A 508 7.67 14.62 -67.16
C GLN A 508 7.05 13.80 -68.31
N GLY A 509 6.50 14.50 -69.30
CA GLY A 509 5.46 13.99 -70.18
C GLY A 509 5.88 13.07 -71.33
N GLN A 510 4.89 12.32 -71.82
CA GLN A 510 4.50 12.20 -73.24
C GLN A 510 3.19 11.38 -73.34
N PRO A 511 2.27 11.69 -74.29
CA PRO A 511 0.99 11.02 -74.42
C PRO A 511 1.11 9.77 -75.32
N GLY A 512 0.95 8.59 -74.74
CA GLY A 512 0.87 7.32 -75.46
C GLY A 512 -0.51 6.70 -75.27
N ASN A 513 -1.31 6.76 -76.33
CA ASN A 513 -2.63 6.17 -76.47
C ASN A 513 -2.52 4.63 -76.52
N HIS A 514 -3.30 3.90 -75.72
CA HIS A 514 -4.18 2.81 -76.18
C HIS A 514 -4.85 2.05 -75.01
N ASN A 515 -6.17 1.94 -75.16
CA ASN A 515 -7.11 1.06 -74.46
C ASN A 515 -6.55 -0.32 -74.10
N HIS A 516 -6.74 -0.75 -72.85
CA HIS A 516 -7.34 -2.07 -72.58
C HIS A 516 -7.96 -2.16 -71.18
N ASN A 517 -9.28 -2.29 -71.21
CA ASN A 517 -10.19 -3.05 -70.36
C ASN A 517 -9.99 -3.11 -68.82
N HIS A 518 -11.05 -2.66 -68.15
CA HIS A 518 -11.47 -3.03 -66.81
C HIS A 518 -11.29 -4.53 -66.52
N ASN A 519 -10.40 -4.85 -65.57
CA ASN A 519 -10.70 -5.89 -64.59
C ASN A 519 -9.92 -5.63 -63.29
N TYR A 520 -10.47 -4.76 -62.43
CA TYR A 520 -9.96 -4.54 -61.08
C TYR A 520 -10.29 -5.74 -60.21
N ASN A 521 -9.49 -6.80 -60.35
CA ASN A 521 -9.47 -7.90 -59.40
C ASN A 521 -8.75 -7.40 -58.14
N HIS A 522 -9.53 -7.06 -57.12
CA HIS A 522 -9.09 -6.48 -55.85
C HIS A 522 -8.42 -7.55 -54.96
N ASN A 523 -7.34 -8.15 -55.46
CA ASN A 523 -6.53 -9.08 -54.69
C ASN A 523 -5.58 -8.31 -53.78
N HIS A 524 -5.91 -8.31 -52.49
CA HIS A 524 -5.03 -8.04 -51.36
C HIS A 524 -3.63 -8.61 -51.59
N THR A 525 -2.70 -7.79 -52.09
CA THR A 525 -1.28 -8.12 -52.03
C THR A 525 -0.82 -7.94 -50.59
N ASN A 526 -0.83 -9.08 -49.90
CA ASN A 526 -0.28 -9.28 -48.57
C ASN A 526 1.25 -9.13 -48.65
N HIS A 527 1.75 -7.91 -48.91
CA HIS A 527 3.17 -7.62 -48.78
C HIS A 527 3.54 -7.85 -47.31
N LYS A 528 4.29 -8.91 -47.03
CA LYS A 528 4.85 -9.20 -45.71
C LYS A 528 5.65 -7.98 -45.24
N LEU A 529 5.05 -7.17 -44.36
CA LEU A 529 5.70 -6.01 -43.77
C LEU A 529 6.96 -6.44 -43.02
N ALA A 530 8.08 -5.76 -43.27
CA ALA A 530 9.27 -5.97 -42.48
C ALA A 530 8.96 -5.77 -40.99
N LEU A 531 9.50 -6.63 -40.12
CA LEU A 531 9.22 -6.59 -38.69
C LEU A 531 9.58 -5.24 -38.05
N SER A 532 10.64 -4.59 -38.54
CA SER A 532 11.07 -3.24 -38.13
C SER A 532 10.02 -2.17 -38.48
N ASP A 533 9.46 -2.23 -39.69
CA ASP A 533 8.42 -1.29 -40.12
C ASP A 533 7.11 -1.53 -39.36
N TYR A 534 6.69 -2.78 -39.20
CA TYR A 534 5.52 -3.14 -38.39
C TYR A 534 5.65 -2.63 -36.94
N ARG A 535 6.82 -2.81 -36.32
CA ARG A 535 7.10 -2.30 -34.96
C ARG A 535 7.00 -0.78 -34.90
N LYS A 536 7.54 -0.05 -35.89
CA LYS A 536 7.47 1.42 -35.91
C LYS A 536 6.06 1.95 -36.17
N ARG A 537 5.29 1.32 -37.06
CA ARG A 537 3.86 1.65 -37.26
C ARG A 537 3.07 1.43 -35.98
N THR A 538 3.29 0.28 -35.33
CA THR A 538 2.66 -0.04 -34.05
C THR A 538 3.00 1.02 -33.01
N GLU A 539 4.26 1.42 -32.88
CA GLU A 539 4.70 2.47 -31.95
C GLU A 539 3.91 3.78 -32.12
N ILE A 540 3.82 4.31 -33.35
CA ILE A 540 3.11 5.56 -33.63
C ILE A 540 1.62 5.41 -33.34
N PHE A 541 1.04 4.27 -33.69
CA PHE A 541 -0.38 4.00 -33.44
C PHE A 541 -0.69 3.89 -31.94
N LEU A 542 0.22 3.33 -31.14
CA LEU A 542 0.08 3.27 -29.68
C LEU A 542 0.03 4.67 -29.05
N GLU A 543 0.78 5.64 -29.57
CA GLU A 543 0.68 7.04 -29.12
C GLU A 543 -0.71 7.64 -29.39
N LEU A 544 -1.26 7.38 -30.59
CA LEU A 544 -2.63 7.81 -30.93
C LEU A 544 -3.66 7.20 -29.98
N ILE A 545 -3.63 5.86 -29.77
CA ILE A 545 -4.58 5.20 -28.86
C ILE A 545 -4.42 5.73 -27.43
N TYR A 546 -3.19 6.00 -26.98
CA TYR A 546 -2.97 6.58 -25.67
C TYR A 546 -3.59 7.98 -25.55
N TYR A 547 -3.38 8.84 -26.55
CA TYR A 547 -3.98 10.17 -26.63
C TYR A 547 -5.52 10.12 -26.59
N LEU A 548 -6.14 9.21 -27.34
CA LEU A 548 -7.61 9.06 -27.39
C LEU A 548 -8.23 8.79 -26.01
N PHE A 549 -7.61 7.93 -25.20
CA PHE A 549 -8.11 7.61 -23.87
C PHE A 549 -7.69 8.65 -22.82
N ASP A 550 -6.41 8.97 -22.71
CA ASP A 550 -5.89 9.80 -21.61
C ASP A 550 -6.12 11.29 -21.84
N SER A 551 -5.96 11.77 -23.07
CA SER A 551 -6.00 13.20 -23.42
C SER A 551 -7.30 13.67 -24.05
N LEU A 552 -8.15 12.77 -24.58
CA LEU A 552 -9.46 13.13 -25.15
C LEU A 552 -10.64 12.61 -24.32
N LEU A 553 -10.73 11.30 -24.08
CA LEU A 553 -11.86 10.69 -23.35
C LEU A 553 -11.92 11.13 -21.88
N ILE A 554 -10.79 11.10 -21.16
CA ILE A 554 -10.74 11.54 -19.75
C ILE A 554 -11.17 13.01 -19.61
N PRO A 555 -10.62 13.97 -20.38
CA PRO A 555 -11.10 15.36 -20.33
C PRO A 555 -12.56 15.54 -20.76
N LEU A 556 -13.05 14.75 -21.72
CA LEU A 556 -14.46 14.77 -22.13
C LEU A 556 -15.39 14.37 -20.96
N VAL A 557 -15.07 13.30 -20.24
CA VAL A 557 -15.85 12.88 -19.08
C VAL A 557 -15.74 13.91 -17.95
N ARG A 558 -14.51 14.33 -17.64
CA ARG A 558 -14.18 15.29 -16.58
C ARG A 558 -14.94 16.61 -16.73
N SER A 559 -15.11 17.09 -17.96
CA SER A 559 -15.72 18.38 -18.28
C SER A 559 -17.24 18.39 -18.24
N ASN A 560 -17.91 17.24 -18.42
CA ASN A 560 -19.36 17.15 -18.47
C ASN A 560 -19.98 16.52 -17.21
N PHE A 561 -19.23 15.67 -16.51
CA PHE A 561 -19.73 14.92 -15.37
C PHE A 561 -18.85 15.07 -14.12
N TYR A 562 -19.49 15.14 -12.96
CA TYR A 562 -18.91 14.93 -11.64
C TYR A 562 -18.99 13.43 -11.31
N LEU A 563 -17.83 12.77 -11.27
CA LEU A 563 -17.73 11.35 -10.89
C LEU A 563 -17.47 11.20 -9.39
N THR A 564 -18.32 10.43 -8.72
CA THR A 564 -18.15 10.05 -7.31
C THR A 564 -18.67 8.64 -7.03
N GLU A 565 -18.21 8.06 -5.93
CA GLU A 565 -18.82 6.90 -5.27
C GLU A 565 -19.84 7.35 -4.22
N SER A 566 -20.60 6.39 -3.69
CA SER A 566 -21.48 6.56 -2.53
C SER A 566 -20.98 5.70 -1.37
N SER A 567 -21.25 6.12 -0.13
CA SER A 567 -20.96 5.32 1.06
C SER A 567 -21.67 3.97 1.06
N THR A 568 -22.88 3.91 0.50
CA THR A 568 -23.75 2.73 0.48
C THR A 568 -23.31 1.71 -0.57
N TYR A 569 -23.02 2.17 -1.80
CA TYR A 569 -22.74 1.32 -2.95
C TYR A 569 -21.25 1.01 -3.19
N LYS A 570 -20.41 1.20 -2.16
CA LYS A 570 -18.98 0.84 -2.12
C LYS A 570 -18.16 1.36 -3.30
N HIS A 571 -17.84 0.52 -4.30
CA HIS A 571 -16.93 0.87 -5.40
C HIS A 571 -17.63 1.20 -6.72
N ARG A 572 -18.96 1.13 -6.74
CA ARG A 572 -19.78 1.59 -7.88
C ARG A 572 -19.61 3.09 -8.09
N LEU A 573 -19.57 3.49 -9.35
CA LEU A 573 -19.43 4.88 -9.75
C LEU A 573 -20.78 5.46 -10.15
N PHE A 574 -20.97 6.72 -9.78
CA PHE A 574 -22.10 7.56 -10.16
C PHE A 574 -21.58 8.73 -10.99
N TYR A 575 -22.25 8.95 -12.12
CA TYR A 575 -21.96 10.01 -13.07
C TYR A 575 -23.04 11.06 -12.92
N PHE A 576 -22.75 12.18 -12.27
CA PHE A 576 -23.68 13.29 -12.19
C PHE A 576 -23.31 14.30 -13.27
N ARG A 577 -24.27 14.76 -14.08
CA ARG A 577 -24.02 15.94 -14.91
C ARG A 577 -23.68 17.12 -14.00
N HIS A 578 -22.75 17.99 -14.42
CA HIS A 578 -22.28 19.08 -13.55
C HIS A 578 -23.37 20.06 -13.12
N ASP A 579 -24.36 20.31 -13.98
CA ASP A 579 -25.51 21.16 -13.68
C ASP A 579 -26.42 20.55 -12.61
N VAL A 580 -26.70 19.26 -12.72
CA VAL A 580 -27.45 18.50 -11.71
C VAL A 580 -26.67 18.44 -10.39
N TRP A 581 -25.37 18.13 -10.44
CA TRP A 581 -24.53 18.06 -9.25
C TRP A 581 -24.44 19.40 -8.51
N LYS A 582 -24.27 20.50 -9.24
CA LYS A 582 -24.24 21.85 -8.65
C LYS A 582 -25.52 22.11 -7.85
N ARG A 583 -26.69 21.87 -8.46
CA ARG A 583 -28.00 22.05 -7.81
C ARG A 583 -28.17 21.20 -6.55
N LEU A 584 -27.71 19.94 -6.58
CA LEU A 584 -27.82 19.04 -5.42
C LEU A 584 -26.81 19.37 -4.30
N SER A 585 -25.63 19.89 -4.65
CA SER A 585 -24.56 20.16 -3.68
C SER A 585 -24.60 21.55 -3.08
N GLU A 586 -25.24 22.52 -3.74
CA GLU A 586 -25.26 23.93 -3.31
C GLU A 586 -25.96 24.15 -1.96
N PRO A 587 -27.15 23.57 -1.68
CA PRO A 587 -27.76 23.65 -0.35
C PRO A 587 -26.87 23.07 0.76
N VAL A 588 -26.27 21.89 0.51
CA VAL A 588 -25.36 21.25 1.48
C VAL A 588 -24.12 22.12 1.73
N MET A 589 -23.57 22.72 0.67
CA MET A 589 -22.41 23.63 0.81
C MET A 589 -22.77 24.94 1.50
N ALA A 590 -24.00 25.45 1.34
CA ALA A 590 -24.47 26.65 2.01
C ALA A 590 -24.62 26.41 3.52
N ASP A 591 -25.25 25.29 3.89
CA ASP A 591 -25.37 24.85 5.29
C ASP A 591 -23.99 24.77 5.95
N LEU A 592 -23.06 24.02 5.36
CA LEU A 592 -21.68 23.89 5.86
C LEU A 592 -20.95 25.23 6.04
N LYS A 593 -21.15 26.17 5.10
CA LYS A 593 -20.53 27.50 5.18
C LYS A 593 -21.04 28.31 6.38
N SER A 594 -22.31 28.15 6.74
CA SER A 594 -22.93 28.88 7.85
C SER A 594 -22.59 28.26 9.21
N THR A 595 -22.56 26.93 9.28
CA THR A 595 -22.43 26.16 10.53
C THR A 595 -20.97 25.94 10.92
N LEU A 596 -20.14 25.39 10.02
CA LEU A 596 -18.77 24.94 10.34
C LEU A 596 -17.68 25.96 10.01
N PHE A 597 -17.96 26.89 9.10
CA PHE A 597 -16.95 27.76 8.52
C PHE A 597 -17.21 29.25 8.81
N GLN A 598 -16.15 30.04 8.69
CA GLN A 598 -16.15 31.51 8.76
C GLN A 598 -15.43 32.05 7.52
N ASP A 599 -16.05 32.98 6.77
CA ASP A 599 -15.42 33.63 5.61
C ASP A 599 -14.23 34.50 6.07
N ILE A 600 -13.12 34.44 5.33
CA ILE A 600 -11.92 35.26 5.61
C ILE A 600 -11.57 36.09 4.38
N LYS A 601 -11.28 37.38 4.60
CA LYS A 601 -10.75 38.28 3.57
C LYS A 601 -9.43 37.73 2.98
N HIS A 602 -9.23 37.91 1.67
CA HIS A 602 -8.07 37.36 0.95
C HIS A 602 -6.73 37.79 1.56
N SER A 603 -6.58 39.07 1.91
CA SER A 603 -5.36 39.61 2.53
C SER A 603 -5.04 39.01 3.89
N LYS A 604 -6.06 38.64 4.69
CA LYS A 604 -5.85 37.91 5.95
C LYS A 604 -5.50 36.45 5.67
N ALA A 605 -6.12 35.81 4.68
CA ALA A 605 -5.78 34.44 4.29
C ALA A 605 -4.33 34.32 3.76
N GLU A 606 -3.84 35.29 2.99
CA GLU A 606 -2.44 35.30 2.52
C GLU A 606 -1.44 35.45 3.65
N ARG A 607 -1.71 36.34 4.62
CA ARG A 607 -0.89 36.46 5.84
C ARG A 607 -0.83 35.14 6.61
N LEU A 608 -1.98 34.48 6.81
CA LEU A 608 -2.04 33.18 7.46
C LEU A 608 -1.21 32.13 6.69
N LEU A 609 -1.30 32.11 5.37
CA LEU A 609 -0.58 31.16 4.52
C LEU A 609 0.95 31.39 4.51
N ASN A 610 1.43 32.57 4.90
CA ASN A 610 2.85 32.93 4.92
C ASN A 610 3.57 32.55 6.22
N GLY A 611 2.92 31.88 7.18
CA GLY A 611 3.62 31.34 8.37
C GLY A 611 2.74 30.77 9.49
N GLU A 612 1.47 31.17 9.55
CA GLU A 612 0.55 30.80 10.64
C GLU A 612 -0.34 29.58 10.33
N SER A 613 -0.38 29.13 9.08
CA SER A 613 -1.22 28.02 8.61
C SER A 613 -0.41 26.94 7.90
N LEU A 614 -0.86 25.68 8.00
CA LEU A 614 -0.28 24.53 7.30
C LEU A 614 -0.61 24.48 5.80
N GLY A 615 -1.19 25.57 5.26
CA GLY A 615 -1.78 25.64 3.95
C GLY A 615 -3.31 25.51 3.99
N TYR A 616 -3.91 25.19 2.85
CA TYR A 616 -5.36 25.07 2.71
C TYR A 616 -5.78 23.73 2.12
N CYS A 617 -6.95 23.27 2.52
CA CYS A 617 -7.57 22.06 1.99
C CYS A 617 -8.75 22.38 1.07
N HIS A 618 -9.29 21.34 0.42
CA HIS A 618 -10.50 21.43 -0.37
C HIS A 618 -11.53 20.45 0.17
N ILE A 619 -12.81 20.86 0.20
CA ILE A 619 -13.91 19.97 0.56
C ILE A 619 -14.30 19.12 -0.65
N ARG A 620 -14.52 17.84 -0.36
CA ARG A 620 -15.11 16.87 -1.25
C ARG A 620 -16.39 16.32 -0.61
N LEU A 621 -17.48 16.30 -1.36
CA LEU A 621 -18.75 15.75 -0.90
C LEU A 621 -18.93 14.31 -1.40
N LEU A 622 -19.36 13.42 -0.50
CA LEU A 622 -19.78 12.06 -0.82
C LEU A 622 -21.30 11.92 -0.62
N PRO A 623 -22.06 11.52 -1.67
CA PRO A 623 -23.49 11.29 -1.55
C PRO A 623 -23.84 10.24 -0.49
N LYS A 624 -24.80 10.60 0.37
CA LYS A 624 -25.49 9.70 1.31
C LYS A 624 -26.93 9.47 0.83
N PHE A 625 -27.67 8.60 1.52
CA PHE A 625 -29.10 8.40 1.26
C PHE A 625 -29.89 9.71 1.41
N GLN A 626 -29.55 10.49 2.45
CA GLN A 626 -29.98 11.87 2.65
C GLN A 626 -28.75 12.76 2.82
N GLY A 627 -28.69 13.87 2.09
CA GLY A 627 -27.57 14.82 2.11
C GLY A 627 -26.25 14.28 1.58
N ALA A 628 -25.14 14.88 2.01
CA ALA A 628 -23.80 14.45 1.63
C ALA A 628 -22.81 14.57 2.80
N ARG A 629 -21.81 13.69 2.82
CA ARG A 629 -20.71 13.75 3.80
C ARG A 629 -19.58 14.65 3.27
N PRO A 630 -19.20 15.73 3.98
CA PRO A 630 -18.01 16.50 3.64
C PRO A 630 -16.73 15.76 4.08
N ILE A 631 -15.69 15.83 3.25
CA ILE A 631 -14.35 15.34 3.57
C ILE A 631 -13.33 16.39 3.13
N ALA A 632 -12.47 16.82 4.06
CA ALA A 632 -11.33 17.69 3.77
C ALA A 632 -10.19 16.89 3.14
N ASN A 633 -9.75 17.30 1.94
CA ASN A 633 -8.64 16.64 1.25
C ASN A 633 -7.28 17.20 1.72
N LEU A 634 -6.81 16.71 2.89
CA LEU A 634 -5.55 17.11 3.52
C LEU A 634 -4.32 16.34 2.99
N ARG A 635 -4.52 15.38 2.08
CA ARG A 635 -3.45 14.62 1.40
C ARG A 635 -2.99 15.28 0.10
N ARG A 636 -3.71 16.30 -0.38
CA ARG A 636 -3.33 17.02 -1.58
C ARG A 636 -2.02 17.76 -1.31
N ARG A 637 -1.04 17.54 -2.18
CA ARG A 637 0.22 18.28 -2.16
C ARG A 637 0.04 19.59 -2.94
N PRO A 638 0.36 20.75 -2.35
CA PRO A 638 0.31 22.02 -3.07
C PRO A 638 1.38 22.03 -4.16
N VAL A 639 1.09 22.69 -5.29
CA VAL A 639 2.07 22.94 -6.33
C VAL A 639 2.78 24.25 -5.95
N LEU A 640 4.08 24.15 -5.69
CA LEU A 640 4.96 25.28 -5.39
C LEU A 640 5.68 25.66 -6.68
N LYS A 641 5.81 26.96 -6.96
CA LYS A 641 6.64 27.46 -8.05
C LYS A 641 8.01 27.79 -7.49
N ASN A 642 9.07 27.38 -8.17
CA ASN A 642 10.41 27.82 -7.80
C ASN A 642 10.62 29.26 -8.29
N ASN A 643 11.11 30.16 -7.44
CA ASN A 643 11.38 31.56 -7.79
C ASN A 643 12.65 31.72 -8.64
N GLY A 644 13.35 30.62 -9.01
CA GLY A 644 14.51 30.64 -9.89
C GLY A 644 14.18 30.73 -11.39
N ARG A 645 15.20 31.01 -12.22
CA ARG A 645 15.13 31.24 -13.69
C ARG A 645 14.42 30.13 -14.49
N SER A 646 14.25 28.93 -13.96
CA SER A 646 13.63 27.79 -14.66
C SER A 646 12.11 27.70 -14.51
N GLY A 647 11.47 28.47 -13.60
CA GLY A 647 10.01 28.49 -13.41
C GLY A 647 9.36 27.13 -13.14
N GLN A 648 10.15 26.10 -12.83
CA GLN A 648 9.65 24.74 -12.67
C GLN A 648 8.81 24.60 -11.39
N SER A 649 7.63 24.02 -11.55
CA SER A 649 6.73 23.74 -10.44
C SER A 649 7.03 22.37 -9.82
N PHE A 650 7.07 22.29 -8.49
CA PHE A 650 7.24 21.03 -7.75
C PHE A 650 6.13 20.86 -6.70
N LEU A 651 5.93 19.64 -6.23
CA LEU A 651 4.92 19.35 -5.21
C LEU A 651 5.49 19.52 -3.80
N GLY A 652 4.88 20.40 -3.00
CA GLY A 652 5.17 20.57 -1.57
C GLY A 652 4.71 19.38 -0.72
N SER A 653 4.92 19.45 0.59
CA SER A 653 4.38 18.48 1.55
C SER A 653 2.85 18.63 1.70
N SER A 654 2.14 17.54 1.95
CA SER A 654 0.70 17.61 2.28
C SER A 654 0.53 17.95 3.76
N ILE A 655 -0.60 18.55 4.16
CA ILE A 655 -0.91 18.86 5.56
C ILE A 655 -0.79 17.59 6.42
N ASN A 656 -1.34 16.46 5.95
CA ASN A 656 -1.20 15.19 6.67
C ASN A 656 0.25 14.71 6.82
N SER A 657 1.15 15.05 5.89
CA SER A 657 2.58 14.73 6.01
C SER A 657 3.31 15.66 6.98
N GLN A 658 2.82 16.89 7.15
CA GLN A 658 3.35 17.83 8.15
C GLN A 658 2.87 17.45 9.57
N LEU A 659 1.68 16.86 9.68
CA LEU A 659 1.11 16.36 10.95
C LEU A 659 1.60 14.96 11.35
N ASP A 660 2.38 14.29 10.51
CA ASP A 660 2.89 12.94 10.82
C ASP A 660 3.66 12.92 12.16
N PRO A 661 4.55 13.88 12.51
CA PRO A 661 5.24 13.88 13.81
C PRO A 661 4.28 13.89 15.00
N LEU A 662 3.35 14.84 15.02
CA LEU A 662 2.33 14.96 16.05
C LEU A 662 1.48 13.69 16.17
N PHE A 663 1.09 13.09 15.04
CA PHE A 663 0.34 11.84 15.05
C PHE A 663 1.12 10.68 15.69
N GLN A 664 2.44 10.59 15.46
CA GLN A 664 3.25 9.55 16.09
C GLN A 664 3.43 9.78 17.59
N VAL A 665 3.62 11.03 18.03
CA VAL A 665 3.72 11.37 19.46
C VAL A 665 2.42 11.08 20.18
N LEU A 666 1.27 11.53 19.67
CA LEU A 666 -0.03 11.20 20.27
C LEU A 666 -0.29 9.68 20.32
N CYS A 667 0.26 8.92 19.37
CA CYS A 667 0.20 7.47 19.41
C CYS A 667 1.11 6.86 20.48
N TYR A 668 2.28 7.44 20.73
CA TYR A 668 3.14 7.08 21.84
C TYR A 668 2.44 7.35 23.18
N GLU A 669 1.86 8.54 23.37
CA GLU A 669 1.10 8.90 24.59
C GLU A 669 -0.05 7.94 24.89
N ARG A 670 -0.83 7.58 23.85
CA ARG A 670 -1.88 6.57 23.99
C ARG A 670 -1.32 5.23 24.46
N ASP A 671 -0.16 4.82 23.94
CA ASP A 671 0.44 3.53 24.26
C ASP A 671 1.05 3.54 25.68
N GLN A 672 1.48 4.70 26.19
CA GLN A 672 1.96 4.89 27.57
C GLN A 672 0.80 4.94 28.58
N CYS A 673 -0.29 5.64 28.25
CA CYS A 673 -1.48 5.73 29.10
C CYS A 673 -2.74 5.29 28.35
N PRO A 674 -2.99 3.96 28.20
CA PRO A 674 -4.18 3.47 27.50
C PRO A 674 -5.50 3.84 28.18
N GLU A 675 -5.48 4.21 29.45
CA GLU A 675 -6.66 4.59 30.24
C GLU A 675 -7.28 5.89 29.74
N SER A 676 -6.46 6.81 29.24
CA SER A 676 -6.84 8.16 28.78
C SER A 676 -7.82 8.18 27.60
N VAL A 677 -7.85 7.10 26.79
CA VAL A 677 -8.84 6.94 25.70
C VAL A 677 -10.13 6.26 26.16
N GLY A 678 -10.22 5.91 27.45
CA GLY A 678 -11.35 5.25 28.08
C GLY A 678 -11.74 3.95 27.39
N SER A 679 -13.03 3.84 27.08
CA SER A 679 -13.64 2.68 26.43
C SER A 679 -13.42 2.64 24.91
N GLY A 680 -12.57 3.51 24.37
CA GLY A 680 -12.22 3.55 22.95
C GLY A 680 -11.59 2.25 22.44
N LEU A 681 -12.09 1.76 21.30
CA LEU A 681 -11.57 0.58 20.62
C LEU A 681 -10.58 0.98 19.50
N PRO A 682 -9.31 0.53 19.55
CA PRO A 682 -8.34 0.84 18.48
C PRO A 682 -8.67 0.11 17.16
N SER A 683 -9.42 -0.99 17.23
CA SER A 683 -9.93 -1.71 16.07
C SER A 683 -11.20 -2.48 16.42
N THR A 684 -11.98 -2.87 15.40
CA THR A 684 -13.16 -3.72 15.61
C THR A 684 -12.80 -5.08 16.22
N ALA A 685 -11.58 -5.59 16.05
CA ALA A 685 -11.16 -6.84 16.66
C ALA A 685 -10.89 -6.70 18.18
N ALA A 686 -10.65 -5.47 18.67
CA ALA A 686 -10.39 -5.21 20.09
C ALA A 686 -11.64 -5.35 20.97
N MET A 687 -12.85 -5.41 20.39
CA MET A 687 -14.08 -5.69 21.16
C MET A 687 -14.07 -7.10 21.79
N TYR A 688 -13.44 -8.05 21.10
CA TYR A 688 -13.48 -9.46 21.46
C TYR A 688 -12.80 -9.79 22.80
N PRO A 689 -11.55 -9.36 23.08
CA PRO A 689 -10.94 -9.58 24.40
C PRO A 689 -11.75 -8.93 25.54
N ARG A 690 -12.35 -7.75 25.32
CA ARG A 690 -13.20 -7.08 26.32
C ARG A 690 -14.49 -7.84 26.61
N LEU A 691 -15.20 -8.29 25.56
CA LEU A 691 -16.39 -9.14 25.68
C LEU A 691 -16.09 -10.48 26.36
N LYS A 692 -14.94 -11.08 26.08
CA LYS A 692 -14.53 -12.34 26.70
C LYS A 692 -14.31 -12.17 28.20
N ARG A 693 -13.55 -11.14 28.61
CA ARG A 693 -13.34 -10.80 30.03
C ARG A 693 -14.67 -10.55 30.75
N PHE A 694 -15.58 -9.80 30.12
CA PHE A 694 -16.90 -9.53 30.69
C PHE A 694 -17.75 -10.80 30.87
N LYS A 695 -17.75 -11.70 29.88
CA LYS A 695 -18.43 -13.00 29.98
C LYS A 695 -17.88 -13.88 31.11
N GLU A 696 -16.57 -13.85 31.32
CA GLU A 696 -15.90 -14.56 32.42
C GLU A 696 -16.29 -13.96 33.78
N GLN A 697 -16.35 -12.63 33.90
CA GLN A 697 -16.83 -11.93 35.10
C GLN A 697 -18.28 -12.28 35.46
N ILE A 698 -19.19 -12.33 34.47
CA ILE A 698 -20.59 -12.73 34.72
C ILE A 698 -20.67 -14.17 35.22
N LYS A 699 -19.90 -15.09 34.62
CA LYS A 699 -19.89 -16.51 35.03
C LYS A 699 -19.33 -16.73 36.44
N ALA A 700 -18.40 -15.88 36.88
CA ALA A 700 -17.85 -15.94 38.22
C ALA A 700 -18.87 -15.50 39.30
N SER A 701 -19.98 -14.86 38.93
CA SER A 701 -21.06 -14.45 39.84
C SER A 701 -22.27 -15.39 39.71
N PRO A 702 -22.42 -16.42 40.57
CA PRO A 702 -23.45 -17.46 40.42
C PRO A 702 -24.89 -16.94 40.54
N THR A 703 -25.13 -15.87 41.30
CA THR A 703 -26.45 -15.24 41.44
C THR A 703 -26.92 -14.51 40.18
N ARG A 704 -26.00 -14.19 39.26
CA ARG A 704 -26.28 -13.35 38.06
C ARG A 704 -25.95 -14.02 36.74
N ALA A 705 -25.39 -15.23 36.75
CA ALA A 705 -25.01 -15.97 35.54
C ALA A 705 -26.19 -16.23 34.58
N ASN A 706 -27.44 -16.27 35.09
CA ASN A 706 -28.67 -16.46 34.31
C ASN A 706 -29.57 -15.20 34.21
N GLY A 707 -29.11 -14.05 34.69
CA GLY A 707 -29.88 -12.80 34.65
C GLY A 707 -30.01 -12.21 33.23
N PRO A 708 -31.03 -11.36 32.97
CA PRO A 708 -31.14 -10.65 31.71
C PRO A 708 -29.97 -9.66 31.53
N LEU A 709 -29.46 -9.54 30.30
CA LEU A 709 -28.48 -8.53 29.93
C LEU A 709 -29.18 -7.37 29.22
N TYR A 710 -28.83 -6.15 29.63
CA TYR A 710 -29.37 -4.91 29.07
C TYR A 710 -28.34 -4.28 28.14
N PHE A 711 -28.74 -4.09 26.88
CA PHE A 711 -27.94 -3.54 25.80
C PHE A 711 -28.45 -2.15 25.44
N VAL A 712 -27.53 -1.20 25.33
CA VAL A 712 -27.82 0.14 24.83
C VAL A 712 -26.78 0.49 23.78
N LYS A 713 -27.22 0.86 22.57
CA LYS A 713 -26.36 1.42 21.54
C LYS A 713 -26.81 2.81 21.14
N LEU A 714 -25.81 3.68 21.00
CA LEU A 714 -25.98 5.08 20.68
C LEU A 714 -25.06 5.47 19.52
N ASP A 715 -25.54 6.42 18.71
CA ASP A 715 -24.82 7.04 17.59
C ASP A 715 -24.69 8.53 17.92
N VAL A 716 -23.47 8.99 18.23
CA VAL A 716 -23.19 10.41 18.46
C VAL A 716 -23.21 11.14 17.13
N GLN A 717 -24.09 12.14 17.00
CA GLN A 717 -24.28 12.87 15.76
C GLN A 717 -23.05 13.73 15.44
N ALA A 718 -22.55 13.59 14.20
CA ALA A 718 -21.54 14.47 13.63
C ALA A 718 -20.33 14.70 14.55
N CYS A 719 -19.85 13.64 15.20
CA CYS A 719 -18.88 13.68 16.29
C CYS A 719 -17.59 14.49 16.02
N PHE A 720 -17.12 14.58 14.77
CA PHE A 720 -15.97 15.41 14.41
C PHE A 720 -16.31 16.89 14.26
N ASP A 721 -17.52 17.17 13.78
CA ASP A 721 -17.96 18.51 13.41
C ASP A 721 -18.50 19.29 14.63
N THR A 722 -18.90 18.59 15.70
CA THR A 722 -19.45 19.18 16.93
C THR A 722 -18.43 19.50 18.02
N ILE A 723 -17.26 18.86 18.03
CA ILE A 723 -16.22 19.02 19.06
C ILE A 723 -15.87 20.50 19.29
N PRO A 724 -16.01 21.03 20.52
CA PRO A 724 -15.58 22.36 20.88
C PRO A 724 -14.06 22.50 20.86
N GLN A 725 -13.54 23.41 20.03
CA GLN A 725 -12.08 23.56 19.86
C GLN A 725 -11.38 24.07 21.12
N ALA A 726 -12.04 24.88 21.94
CA ALA A 726 -11.44 25.44 23.16
C ALA A 726 -11.13 24.33 24.20
N ARG A 727 -12.13 23.50 24.53
CA ARG A 727 -11.99 22.36 25.44
C ARG A 727 -11.00 21.33 24.90
N LEU A 728 -11.01 21.07 23.59
CA LEU A 728 -10.04 20.17 22.97
C LEU A 728 -8.59 20.65 23.14
N MET A 729 -8.32 21.95 23.04
CA MET A 729 -6.97 22.48 23.25
C MET A 729 -6.52 22.32 24.71
N GLN A 730 -7.41 22.58 25.68
CA GLN A 730 -7.12 22.36 27.10
C GLN A 730 -6.74 20.89 27.39
N LEU A 731 -7.46 19.94 26.77
CA LEU A 731 -7.12 18.53 26.88
C LEU A 731 -5.72 18.26 26.31
N VAL A 732 -5.39 18.76 25.12
CA VAL A 732 -4.09 18.41 24.52
C VAL A 732 -2.90 18.99 25.27
N ASP A 733 -3.06 20.14 25.92
CA ASP A 733 -2.03 20.68 26.81
C ASP A 733 -1.68 19.70 27.95
N THR A 734 -2.62 18.86 28.38
CA THR A 734 -2.40 17.80 29.37
C THR A 734 -1.94 16.46 28.78
N LEU A 735 -2.18 16.21 27.48
CA LEU A 735 -1.84 14.93 26.83
C LEU A 735 -0.37 14.81 26.45
N VAL A 736 0.30 15.92 26.10
CA VAL A 736 1.72 15.93 25.72
C VAL A 736 2.53 16.25 26.96
N VAL A 737 2.98 15.20 27.66
CA VAL A 737 3.57 15.31 29.00
C VAL A 737 5.04 15.74 28.94
N ASP A 738 5.85 15.07 28.11
CA ASP A 738 7.30 15.27 28.08
C ASP A 738 7.69 16.57 27.37
N ASP A 739 8.80 17.17 27.79
CA ASP A 739 9.31 18.43 27.21
C ASP A 739 9.84 18.26 25.79
N SER A 740 10.33 17.06 25.45
CA SER A 740 10.86 16.77 24.13
C SER A 740 10.69 15.32 23.70
N TYR A 741 10.39 15.14 22.41
CA TYR A 741 10.18 13.84 21.79
C TYR A 741 11.14 13.63 20.64
N ARG A 742 11.61 12.39 20.48
CA ARG A 742 12.45 11.98 19.37
C ARG A 742 11.73 10.99 18.47
N LEU A 743 11.74 11.29 17.17
CA LEU A 743 11.14 10.48 16.14
C LEU A 743 12.20 9.88 15.22
N SER A 744 12.02 8.61 14.86
CA SER A 744 12.82 7.92 13.85
C SER A 744 11.98 7.19 12.82
N LYS A 745 12.59 6.90 11.66
CA LYS A 745 11.93 6.19 10.58
C LYS A 745 12.85 5.19 9.90
N HIS A 746 12.59 3.90 10.13
CA HIS A 746 13.31 2.80 9.49
C HIS A 746 12.48 2.12 8.38
N ALA A 747 13.15 1.34 7.54
CA ALA A 747 12.53 0.52 6.51
C ALA A 747 12.62 -0.97 6.87
N GLU A 748 11.53 -1.70 6.63
CA GLU A 748 11.41 -3.15 6.83
C GLU A 748 11.14 -3.83 5.50
N PHE A 749 12.01 -4.75 5.09
CA PHE A 749 11.87 -5.53 3.86
C PHE A 749 11.49 -6.96 4.19
N HIS A 750 10.34 -7.39 3.68
CA HIS A 750 9.82 -8.74 3.89
C HIS A 750 9.85 -9.53 2.58
N PRO A 751 10.18 -10.83 2.59
CA PRO A 751 10.07 -11.66 1.41
C PRO A 751 8.61 -11.76 0.99
N ASN A 752 8.36 -11.75 -0.31
CA ASN A 752 7.03 -11.92 -0.85
C ASN A 752 6.68 -13.41 -0.89
N THR A 753 6.52 -14.03 0.28
CA THR A 753 5.77 -15.28 0.39
C THR A 753 4.32 -14.91 0.14
N ILE A 754 3.86 -15.09 -1.10
CA ILE A 754 2.46 -15.39 -1.33
C ILE A 754 2.14 -16.48 -0.31
N THR A 755 1.24 -16.16 0.63
CA THR A 755 0.62 -17.07 1.59
C THR A 755 0.75 -18.51 1.11
N SER A 756 1.63 -19.27 1.75
CA SER A 756 1.92 -20.66 1.46
C SER A 756 0.64 -21.45 1.19
N GLY A 757 0.32 -21.62 -0.10
CA GLY A 757 -0.16 -22.91 -0.58
C GLY A 757 1.03 -23.89 -0.59
N PRO A 758 0.78 -25.19 -0.76
CA PRO A 758 1.80 -26.23 -0.56
C PRO A 758 3.00 -26.10 -1.52
N SER A 759 4.07 -26.80 -1.16
CA SER A 759 5.39 -26.78 -1.82
C SER A 759 5.30 -27.11 -3.32
N ARG A 760 6.31 -26.62 -4.03
CA ARG A 760 6.52 -26.65 -5.47
C ARG A 760 6.75 -28.06 -6.05
N GLU A 761 6.50 -29.13 -5.30
CA GLU A 761 6.88 -30.50 -5.65
C GLU A 761 5.87 -31.24 -6.52
N GLN A 762 4.64 -30.73 -6.71
CA GLN A 762 3.61 -31.40 -7.52
C GLN A 762 3.36 -30.82 -8.92
N VAL A 763 4.18 -29.89 -9.41
CA VAL A 763 4.11 -29.42 -10.81
C VAL A 763 5.50 -29.39 -11.42
N LYS A 764 6.04 -30.57 -11.74
CA LYS A 764 7.12 -30.70 -12.72
C LYS A 764 6.57 -30.34 -14.11
N GLN A 765 7.43 -29.72 -14.93
CA GLN A 765 7.22 -29.26 -16.31
C GLN A 765 6.51 -27.90 -16.49
N GLN A 766 7.24 -26.81 -16.20
CA GLN A 766 7.40 -25.70 -17.15
C GLN A 766 8.51 -24.75 -16.70
N ALA A 767 9.25 -24.23 -17.68
CA ALA A 767 10.57 -23.62 -17.55
C ALA A 767 10.64 -22.36 -16.66
N ARG A 768 11.88 -22.11 -16.20
CA ARG A 768 12.36 -20.97 -15.39
C ARG A 768 11.81 -19.61 -15.88
N GLU A 769 10.84 -19.04 -15.17
CA GLU A 769 10.61 -17.58 -15.15
C GLU A 769 11.01 -17.03 -13.77
N SER A 770 12.17 -16.37 -13.69
CA SER A 770 12.77 -15.81 -12.47
C SER A 770 12.09 -14.54 -11.92
N ASN A 771 10.97 -14.08 -12.49
CA ASN A 771 10.58 -12.67 -12.38
C ASN A 771 9.38 -12.36 -11.45
N ARG A 772 9.05 -13.20 -10.45
CA ARG A 772 7.70 -13.16 -9.84
C ARG A 772 7.55 -12.87 -8.34
N ASN A 773 8.59 -12.61 -7.54
CA ASN A 773 8.44 -12.36 -6.09
C ASN A 773 9.26 -11.18 -5.54
N LYS A 774 9.10 -9.96 -6.08
CA LYS A 774 9.78 -8.77 -5.53
C LYS A 774 9.49 -8.59 -4.02
N PRO A 775 10.50 -8.31 -3.19
CA PRO A 775 10.31 -8.14 -1.75
C PRO A 775 9.40 -6.94 -1.45
N THR A 776 8.61 -7.03 -0.39
CA THR A 776 7.72 -5.95 0.04
C THR A 776 8.43 -5.06 1.05
N ARG A 777 8.54 -3.77 0.73
CA ARG A 777 9.12 -2.74 1.61
C ARG A 777 8.03 -1.99 2.37
N ARG A 778 8.21 -1.81 3.68
CA ARG A 778 7.38 -0.99 4.57
C ARG A 778 8.26 0.05 5.25
N PHE A 779 7.76 1.28 5.43
CA PHE A 779 8.41 2.26 6.31
C PHE A 779 7.65 2.29 7.64
N VAL A 780 8.39 2.26 8.74
CA VAL A 780 7.84 2.27 10.10
C VAL A 780 8.39 3.47 10.84
N TRP A 781 7.50 4.11 11.58
CA TRP A 781 7.80 5.26 12.43
C TRP A 781 7.93 4.79 13.87
N ARG A 782 8.79 5.47 14.63
CA ARG A 782 8.89 5.34 16.08
C ARG A 782 8.96 6.73 16.69
N ALA A 783 8.23 6.94 17.76
CA ALA A 783 8.28 8.13 18.60
C ALA A 783 8.47 7.67 20.04
N ALA A 784 9.26 8.40 20.80
CA ALA A 784 9.42 8.24 22.25
C ALA A 784 9.82 9.59 22.85
N ALA A 785 9.66 9.73 24.17
CA ALA A 785 10.33 10.77 24.93
C ALA A 785 11.83 10.75 24.62
N SER A 786 12.49 11.92 24.66
CA SER A 786 13.92 12.00 24.33
C SER A 786 14.80 11.11 25.21
N ASP A 787 14.41 10.92 26.47
CA ASP A 787 15.15 10.15 27.46
C ASP A 787 14.93 8.63 27.28
N ASP A 788 13.72 8.22 26.91
CA ASP A 788 13.35 6.83 26.65
C ASP A 788 13.74 6.34 25.24
N PHE A 789 14.34 7.20 24.41
CA PHE A 789 14.51 6.88 23.00
C PHE A 789 15.59 5.81 22.76
N GLN A 790 15.16 4.64 22.29
CA GLN A 790 16.05 3.57 21.89
C GLN A 790 16.42 3.60 20.38
N PRO A 791 17.69 3.37 20.00
CA PRO A 791 18.11 3.18 18.61
C PRO A 791 17.32 2.07 17.90
N VAL A 792 17.30 2.10 16.56
CA VAL A 792 16.51 1.14 15.77
C VAL A 792 16.92 -0.30 16.07
N PHE A 793 18.23 -0.56 16.15
CA PHE A 793 18.79 -1.87 16.45
C PHE A 793 18.26 -2.43 17.78
N ASP A 794 18.42 -1.70 18.88
CA ASP A 794 18.04 -2.19 20.22
C ASP A 794 16.53 -2.45 20.33
N ALA A 795 15.72 -1.63 19.67
CA ALA A 795 14.26 -1.79 19.65
C ALA A 795 13.75 -2.94 18.77
N VAL A 796 14.50 -3.37 17.75
CA VAL A 796 14.15 -4.57 16.95
C VAL A 796 14.75 -5.84 17.53
N SER A 797 15.80 -5.72 18.34
CA SER A 797 16.49 -6.82 19.02
C SER A 797 15.80 -7.24 20.32
N SER A 798 15.24 -6.29 21.08
CA SER A 798 14.45 -6.59 22.29
C SER A 798 13.10 -7.20 21.89
N SER A 799 12.86 -8.45 22.30
CA SER A 799 11.71 -9.28 21.92
C SER A 799 10.34 -8.81 22.45
N SER A 800 10.20 -7.57 22.91
CA SER A 800 8.92 -7.04 23.37
C SER A 800 8.01 -6.73 22.18
N SER A 801 6.89 -7.44 22.09
CA SER A 801 5.95 -7.44 20.97
C SER A 801 5.19 -6.12 20.72
N THR A 802 5.60 -5.02 21.35
CA THR A 802 4.96 -3.71 21.23
C THR A 802 5.99 -2.63 21.47
N THR A 803 6.70 -2.20 20.42
CA THR A 803 7.43 -0.93 20.51
C THR A 803 6.37 0.19 20.62
N PRO A 804 6.39 1.02 21.68
CA PRO A 804 5.45 2.13 21.85
C PRO A 804 5.46 3.07 20.64
N GLY A 805 4.29 3.59 20.23
CA GLY A 805 4.19 4.57 19.15
C GLY A 805 4.17 4.02 17.72
N GLN A 806 4.06 2.69 17.52
CA GLN A 806 3.93 2.10 16.17
C GLN A 806 2.52 2.31 15.56
N CYS A 807 2.22 3.53 15.10
CA CYS A 807 1.01 3.81 14.32
C CYS A 807 1.32 3.98 12.84
N SER A 808 1.00 2.96 12.02
CA SER A 808 1.13 3.12 10.57
C SER A 808 0.00 3.99 10.00
N ASN A 809 0.36 5.19 9.54
CA ASN A 809 -0.51 6.16 8.85
C ASN A 809 -0.90 5.73 7.42
N SER A 810 -1.41 4.51 7.25
CA SER A 810 -1.93 4.05 5.95
C SER A 810 -3.45 4.19 5.89
N SER A 811 -3.92 5.36 5.44
CA SER A 811 -5.30 5.58 4.93
C SER A 811 -5.71 4.72 3.72
N SER A 812 -4.91 3.74 3.32
CA SER A 812 -5.41 2.68 2.47
C SER A 812 -6.22 1.74 3.35
N SER A 813 -7.54 1.79 3.19
CA SER A 813 -8.58 0.85 3.64
C SER A 813 -8.39 -0.58 3.08
N SER A 814 -7.16 -1.05 3.12
CA SER A 814 -6.73 -2.40 2.92
C SER A 814 -6.26 -2.89 4.28
N SER A 815 -7.13 -3.65 4.94
CA SER A 815 -6.93 -4.35 6.21
C SER A 815 -5.72 -5.28 6.16
N SER A 816 -4.54 -4.69 6.23
CA SER A 816 -3.25 -5.38 6.28
C SER A 816 -2.65 -5.33 7.68
N SER A 817 -3.45 -4.95 8.68
CA SER A 817 -3.16 -5.07 10.11
C SER A 817 -2.96 -6.51 10.58
N ASN A 818 -3.41 -7.52 9.83
CA ASN A 818 -3.31 -8.95 10.20
C ASN A 818 -1.98 -9.63 9.84
N ARG A 819 -0.87 -8.90 9.68
CA ARG A 819 0.47 -9.51 9.47
C ARG A 819 1.37 -9.52 10.71
N LYS A 820 0.93 -8.95 11.83
CA LYS A 820 1.62 -9.10 13.12
C LYS A 820 1.21 -10.43 13.73
N GLY A 821 2.18 -11.31 14.02
CA GLY A 821 1.95 -12.54 14.78
C GLY A 821 2.19 -13.87 14.05
N ARG A 822 3.42 -14.11 13.57
CA ARG A 822 3.98 -15.47 13.63
C ARG A 822 4.86 -15.51 14.88
N CYS A 823 4.63 -16.46 15.78
CA CYS A 823 5.64 -16.85 16.76
C CYS A 823 6.84 -17.39 15.97
N GLY A 824 8.00 -16.75 16.15
CA GLY A 824 9.10 -16.74 15.17
C GLY A 824 8.84 -15.71 14.08
N GLY A 825 9.33 -14.48 14.28
CA GLY A 825 9.11 -13.34 13.37
C GLY A 825 9.30 -13.72 11.90
N ALA A 826 8.40 -13.27 11.02
CA ALA A 826 8.58 -13.49 9.60
C ALA A 826 9.95 -12.89 9.19
N PRO A 827 10.77 -13.61 8.39
CA PRO A 827 12.08 -13.12 7.97
C PRO A 827 11.97 -11.70 7.44
N ALA A 828 12.69 -10.76 8.01
CA ALA A 828 12.68 -9.37 7.61
C ALA A 828 14.08 -8.77 7.62
N VAL A 829 14.35 -7.80 6.74
CA VAL A 829 15.58 -7.00 6.77
C VAL A 829 15.21 -5.59 7.22
N TYR A 830 15.79 -5.15 8.34
CA TYR A 830 15.63 -3.83 8.92
C TYR A 830 16.76 -2.91 8.46
N VAL A 831 16.41 -1.71 8.02
CA VAL A 831 17.34 -0.72 7.49
C VAL A 831 17.02 0.64 8.10
N ASP A 832 17.97 1.22 8.83
CA ASP A 832 17.87 2.60 9.28
C ASP A 832 18.05 3.54 8.08
N ASN A 833 17.23 4.58 7.99
CA ASN A 833 17.32 5.61 6.95
C ASN A 833 17.97 6.90 7.46
N GLY A 834 18.48 6.92 8.70
CA GLY A 834 19.14 8.08 9.27
C GLY A 834 18.21 9.23 9.61
N TRP A 835 16.91 9.06 9.38
CA TRP A 835 15.92 10.09 9.61
C TRP A 835 15.59 10.12 11.09
N HIS A 836 16.12 11.13 11.78
CA HIS A 836 15.86 11.43 13.18
C HIS A 836 15.47 12.89 13.31
N ARG A 837 14.39 13.16 14.03
CA ARG A 837 13.96 14.53 14.37
C ARG A 837 13.57 14.59 15.82
N THR A 838 14.05 15.63 16.49
CA THR A 838 13.59 16.01 17.82
C THR A 838 12.56 17.11 17.66
N HIS A 839 11.49 17.04 18.44
CA HIS A 839 10.43 18.04 18.50
C HIS A 839 10.19 18.38 19.97
N THR A 840 10.14 19.67 20.29
CA THR A 840 9.76 20.11 21.63
C THR A 840 8.25 20.01 21.81
N ARG A 841 7.79 19.99 23.06
CA ARG A 841 6.38 20.09 23.40
C ARG A 841 5.73 21.31 22.75
N ASP A 842 6.36 22.48 22.88
CA ASP A 842 5.85 23.74 22.32
C ASP A 842 5.68 23.69 20.80
N ASP A 843 6.65 23.11 20.08
CA ASP A 843 6.57 22.96 18.62
C ASP A 843 5.37 22.09 18.21
N LEU A 844 5.10 21.01 18.96
CA LEU A 844 4.01 20.08 18.69
C LEU A 844 2.65 20.69 19.02
N LEU A 845 2.54 21.40 20.15
CA LEU A 845 1.34 22.12 20.55
C LEU A 845 1.02 23.26 19.58
N ALA A 846 2.02 24.05 19.17
CA ALA A 846 1.86 25.08 18.15
C ALA A 846 1.43 24.48 16.81
N LEU A 847 2.00 23.33 16.40
CA LEU A 847 1.60 22.62 15.20
C LEU A 847 0.13 22.16 15.26
N LEU A 848 -0.31 21.65 16.42
CA LEU A 848 -1.69 21.25 16.61
C LEU A 848 -2.64 22.45 16.62
N GLU A 849 -2.28 23.54 17.30
CA GLU A 849 -3.07 24.76 17.36
C GLU A 849 -3.29 25.32 15.95
N LYS A 850 -2.21 25.41 15.16
CA LYS A 850 -2.29 25.80 13.74
C LYS A 850 -3.23 24.88 12.96
N HIS A 851 -3.25 23.58 13.27
CA HIS A 851 -4.12 22.61 12.61
C HIS A 851 -5.59 22.75 13.01
N ILE A 852 -5.91 23.01 14.28
CA ILE A 852 -7.29 23.09 14.78
C ILE A 852 -7.87 24.48 14.54
N ARG A 853 -7.19 25.55 15.02
CA ARG A 853 -7.71 26.93 15.02
C ARG A 853 -7.54 27.65 13.68
N ASN A 854 -6.49 27.31 12.93
CA ASN A 854 -6.12 27.96 11.66
C ASN A 854 -6.29 27.04 10.44
N ASN A 855 -7.20 26.05 10.51
CA ASN A 855 -7.51 25.21 9.35
C ASN A 855 -8.21 26.03 8.25
N LEU A 856 -7.51 26.23 7.14
CA LEU A 856 -8.04 26.95 5.98
C LEU A 856 -8.65 26.01 4.94
N VAL A 857 -9.79 26.42 4.41
CA VAL A 857 -10.53 25.69 3.39
C VAL A 857 -10.80 26.60 2.20
N LYS A 858 -10.43 26.15 1.00
CA LYS A 858 -10.68 26.89 -0.25
C LYS A 858 -11.92 26.38 -0.96
N ILE A 859 -12.97 27.22 -0.99
CA ILE A 859 -14.24 26.94 -1.68
C ILE A 859 -14.42 28.00 -2.78
N GLY A 860 -14.35 27.57 -4.03
CA GLY A 860 -14.33 28.49 -5.18
C GLY A 860 -13.08 29.38 -5.15
N LYS A 861 -13.29 30.70 -5.19
CA LYS A 861 -12.23 31.72 -5.10
C LYS A 861 -12.01 32.26 -3.67
N LYS A 862 -12.89 31.91 -2.71
CA LYS A 862 -12.84 32.40 -1.34
C LYS A 862 -12.13 31.42 -0.39
N TYR A 863 -11.63 31.96 0.71
CA TYR A 863 -11.01 31.22 1.80
C TYR A 863 -11.92 31.25 3.02
N TYR A 864 -12.00 30.12 3.70
CA TYR A 864 -12.80 29.95 4.90
C TYR A 864 -11.94 29.35 6.01
N ARG A 865 -12.19 29.74 7.27
CA ARG A 865 -11.63 29.11 8.46
C ARG A 865 -12.63 28.12 9.02
N GLN A 866 -12.19 26.94 9.45
CA GLN A 866 -13.03 26.08 10.28
C GLN A 866 -13.15 26.68 11.69
N LYS A 867 -14.38 27.01 12.11
CA LYS A 867 -14.66 27.62 13.43
C LYS A 867 -15.16 26.62 14.48
N ARG A 868 -15.75 25.50 14.04
CA ARG A 868 -16.29 24.44 14.92
C ARG A 868 -15.83 23.07 14.44
N GLY A 869 -15.58 22.18 15.40
CA GLY A 869 -15.13 20.81 15.13
C GLY A 869 -13.69 20.73 14.62
N ILE A 870 -13.32 19.52 14.22
CA ILE A 870 -12.02 19.15 13.68
C ILE A 870 -12.17 18.59 12.25
N PRO A 871 -11.17 18.77 11.37
CA PRO A 871 -11.33 18.44 9.95
C PRO A 871 -11.37 16.94 9.66
N GLN A 872 -12.52 16.46 9.17
CA GLN A 872 -12.65 15.09 8.65
C GLN A 872 -11.68 14.85 7.49
N GLY A 873 -10.73 13.93 7.67
CA GLY A 873 -9.67 13.63 6.70
C GLY A 873 -8.26 13.91 7.20
N SER A 874 -8.13 14.52 8.39
CA SER A 874 -6.86 14.65 9.09
C SER A 874 -6.40 13.30 9.65
N VAL A 875 -5.10 13.11 9.73
CA VAL A 875 -4.51 11.90 10.34
C VAL A 875 -4.69 11.87 11.86
N VAL A 876 -4.75 13.03 12.53
CA VAL A 876 -4.88 13.11 14.00
C VAL A 876 -6.32 13.12 14.50
N SER A 877 -7.30 13.50 13.68
CA SER A 877 -8.68 13.74 14.14
C SER A 877 -9.32 12.56 14.87
N ASN A 878 -9.08 11.33 14.39
CA ASN A 878 -9.65 10.14 15.03
C ASN A 878 -9.06 9.90 16.44
N LEU A 879 -7.75 10.13 16.58
CA LEU A 879 -7.07 9.93 17.85
C LEU A 879 -7.45 11.03 18.85
N LEU A 880 -7.48 12.29 18.41
CA LEU A 880 -7.96 13.42 19.21
C LEU A 880 -9.42 13.21 19.68
N CYS A 881 -10.30 12.76 18.77
CA CYS A 881 -11.68 12.43 19.13
C CYS A 881 -11.76 11.31 20.17
N ASN A 882 -10.85 10.33 20.13
CA ASN A 882 -10.83 9.26 21.12
C ASN A 882 -10.36 9.73 22.50
N PHE A 883 -9.33 10.57 22.59
CA PHE A 883 -8.94 11.17 23.87
C PHE A 883 -10.04 12.07 24.42
N PHE A 884 -10.64 12.90 23.55
CA PHE A 884 -11.69 13.84 23.95
C PHE A 884 -12.93 13.16 24.55
N TYR A 885 -13.42 12.11 23.91
CA TYR A 885 -14.51 11.31 24.49
C TYR A 885 -14.06 10.38 25.62
N GLY A 886 -12.76 10.06 25.72
CA GLY A 886 -12.21 9.36 26.88
C GLY A 886 -12.35 10.20 28.15
N GLN A 887 -12.01 11.49 28.07
CA GLN A 887 -12.22 12.44 29.17
C GLN A 887 -13.70 12.62 29.53
N HIS A 888 -14.60 12.69 28.54
CA HIS A 888 -16.05 12.70 28.80
C HIS A 888 -16.49 11.44 29.58
N GLU A 889 -16.01 10.26 29.18
CA GLU A 889 -16.34 9.01 29.88
C GLU A 889 -15.86 9.02 31.33
N GLU A 890 -14.70 9.62 31.60
CA GLU A 890 -14.18 9.78 32.95
C GLU A 890 -14.99 10.77 33.79
N GLU A 891 -15.26 11.97 33.26
CA GLU A 891 -15.94 13.07 33.99
C GLU A 891 -17.46 12.87 34.16
N ARG A 892 -18.14 12.28 33.15
CA ARG A 892 -19.61 12.17 33.13
C ARG A 892 -20.12 10.75 33.34
N LEU A 893 -19.35 9.75 32.93
CA LEU A 893 -19.73 8.33 33.00
C LEU A 893 -18.96 7.54 34.06
N GLY A 894 -18.24 8.23 34.97
CA GLY A 894 -17.51 7.64 36.08
C GLY A 894 -18.36 6.70 36.97
N PHE A 895 -19.67 6.97 37.08
CA PHE A 895 -20.63 6.13 37.81
C PHE A 895 -20.74 4.69 37.28
N LEU A 896 -20.28 4.41 36.05
CA LEU A 896 -20.23 3.05 35.51
C LEU A 896 -19.06 2.22 36.06
N ARG A 897 -18.05 2.89 36.66
CA ARG A 897 -16.80 2.29 37.18
C ARG A 897 -16.74 2.26 38.72
N GLU A 898 -17.67 2.94 39.40
CA GLU A 898 -17.68 3.03 40.86
C GLU A 898 -17.81 1.64 41.52
N PRO A 899 -17.04 1.33 42.58
CA PRO A 899 -17.09 0.05 43.30
C PRO A 899 -18.47 -0.27 43.91
N GLN A 900 -19.29 0.75 44.15
CA GLN A 900 -20.67 0.63 44.64
C GLN A 900 -21.66 0.18 43.56
N ALA A 901 -21.28 0.22 42.28
CA ALA A 901 -22.01 -0.44 41.20
C ALA A 901 -21.84 -1.94 41.41
N SER A 902 -22.74 -2.55 42.20
CA SER A 902 -22.66 -3.96 42.55
C SER A 902 -22.64 -4.89 41.33
N ALA A 903 -22.95 -4.39 40.12
CA ALA A 903 -23.23 -5.11 38.88
C ALA A 903 -22.12 -4.98 37.82
N PRO A 904 -21.66 -6.08 37.19
CA PRO A 904 -20.72 -6.01 36.09
C PRO A 904 -21.31 -5.25 34.90
N THR A 905 -20.54 -4.27 34.41
CA THR A 905 -20.83 -3.42 33.24
C THR A 905 -19.69 -3.48 32.22
N LEU A 906 -20.01 -3.33 30.93
CA LEU A 906 -19.06 -3.21 29.85
C LEU A 906 -19.45 -2.06 28.93
N LEU A 907 -18.60 -1.03 28.89
CA LEU A 907 -18.70 0.05 27.92
C LEU A 907 -17.67 -0.16 26.80
N MET A 908 -18.09 0.06 25.56
CA MET A 908 -17.23 0.05 24.39
C MET A 908 -17.60 1.20 23.46
N ARG A 909 -16.59 1.86 22.91
CA ARG A 909 -16.76 2.95 21.95
C ARG A 909 -15.92 2.74 20.72
N TYR A 910 -16.51 2.93 19.55
CA TYR A 910 -15.78 3.00 18.29
C TYR A 910 -16.06 4.34 17.62
N VAL A 911 -15.26 5.34 17.99
CA VAL A 911 -15.42 6.74 17.55
C VAL A 911 -16.78 7.30 18.02
N ASP A 912 -17.78 7.31 17.14
CA ASP A 912 -19.16 7.81 17.33
C ASP A 912 -20.15 6.75 17.83
N ASP A 913 -19.86 5.46 17.62
CA ASP A 913 -20.71 4.35 18.04
C ASP A 913 -20.39 3.92 19.49
N TYR A 914 -21.36 4.04 20.39
CA TYR A 914 -21.29 3.51 21.77
C TYR A 914 -22.09 2.22 21.92
N LEU A 915 -21.57 1.29 22.71
CA LEU A 915 -22.27 0.08 23.16
C LEU A 915 -22.03 -0.13 24.65
N LEU A 916 -23.12 -0.13 25.42
CA LEU A 916 -23.14 -0.52 26.82
C LEU A 916 -23.82 -1.89 26.95
N ILE A 917 -23.22 -2.75 27.77
CA ILE A 917 -23.81 -4.02 28.23
C ILE A 917 -23.77 -4.03 29.75
N SER A 918 -24.93 -4.18 30.40
CA SER A 918 -25.07 -4.19 31.85
C SER A 918 -25.93 -5.36 32.33
N THR A 919 -25.66 -5.84 33.54
CA THR A 919 -26.56 -6.76 34.27
C THR A 919 -27.61 -6.03 35.10
N ASP A 920 -27.43 -4.73 35.34
CA ASP A 920 -28.40 -3.86 36.01
C ASP A 920 -29.09 -2.94 34.99
N ARG A 921 -30.42 -2.96 35.02
CA ARG A 921 -31.29 -2.12 34.22
C ARG A 921 -31.12 -0.64 34.57
N ARG A 922 -31.05 -0.30 35.87
CA ARG A 922 -31.03 1.10 36.34
C ARG A 922 -29.80 1.83 35.82
N LEU A 923 -28.65 1.16 35.78
CA LEU A 923 -27.42 1.71 35.20
C LEU A 923 -27.53 1.96 33.69
N ALA A 924 -28.19 1.06 32.96
CA ALA A 924 -28.42 1.23 31.52
C ALA A 924 -29.37 2.41 31.22
N GLU A 925 -30.41 2.58 32.04
CA GLU A 925 -31.33 3.71 31.97
C GLU A 925 -30.64 5.04 32.29
N ARG A 926 -29.85 5.09 33.38
CA ARG A 926 -29.07 6.28 33.74
C ARG A 926 -28.06 6.67 32.67
N PHE A 927 -27.34 5.70 32.11
CA PHE A 927 -26.43 5.94 30.98
C PHE A 927 -27.16 6.53 29.78
N LEU A 928 -28.32 5.97 29.43
CA LEU A 928 -29.08 6.43 28.29
C LEU A 928 -29.66 7.84 28.51
N GLN A 929 -30.12 8.13 29.73
CA GLN A 929 -30.58 9.45 30.13
C GLN A 929 -29.49 10.51 29.93
N VAL A 930 -28.32 10.30 30.55
CA VAL A 930 -27.17 11.22 30.46
C VAL A 930 -26.77 11.49 29.00
N MET A 931 -26.77 10.45 28.16
CA MET A 931 -26.39 10.59 26.76
C MET A 931 -27.48 11.25 25.88
N LEU A 932 -28.77 11.12 26.24
CA LEU A 932 -29.89 11.75 25.52
C LEU A 932 -30.10 13.21 25.91
N ASP A 933 -29.82 13.56 27.17
CA ASP A 933 -29.79 14.95 27.63
C ASP A 933 -28.73 15.75 26.87
N GLY A 934 -27.66 15.07 26.43
CA GLY A 934 -26.57 15.64 25.67
C GLY A 934 -25.57 16.37 26.55
N ASP A 935 -24.44 16.74 25.97
CA ASP A 935 -23.40 17.50 26.67
C ASP A 935 -22.81 18.53 25.70
N GLU A 936 -23.12 19.80 25.92
CA GLU A 936 -22.63 20.89 25.06
C GLU A 936 -21.12 21.13 25.21
N GLU A 937 -20.55 20.89 26.39
CA GLU A 937 -19.11 21.04 26.68
C GLU A 937 -18.29 20.02 25.87
N PHE A 938 -18.84 18.83 25.68
CA PHE A 938 -18.25 17.78 24.84
C PHE A 938 -18.87 17.69 23.43
N GLY A 939 -19.80 18.58 23.09
CA GLY A 939 -20.47 18.59 21.79
C GLY A 939 -21.20 17.28 21.45
N ILE A 940 -21.71 16.57 22.46
CA ILE A 940 -22.42 15.30 22.32
C ILE A 940 -23.91 15.58 22.12
N SER A 941 -24.45 15.06 21.03
CA SER A 941 -25.88 14.98 20.77
C SER A 941 -26.18 13.62 20.14
N VAL A 942 -27.19 12.92 20.65
CA VAL A 942 -27.55 11.57 20.22
C VAL A 942 -28.84 11.61 19.42
N ALA A 943 -28.90 10.86 18.32
CA ALA A 943 -30.10 10.67 17.50
C ALA A 943 -31.04 9.62 18.14
N PRO A 944 -32.20 10.01 18.73
CA PRO A 944 -33.08 9.05 19.38
C PRO A 944 -33.59 7.96 18.42
N GLU A 945 -33.79 8.31 17.14
CA GLU A 945 -34.27 7.39 16.11
C GLU A 945 -33.25 6.31 15.69
N LYS A 946 -31.97 6.48 16.06
CA LYS A 946 -30.91 5.49 15.79
C LYS A 946 -30.50 4.71 17.04
N THR A 947 -30.99 5.12 18.21
CA THR A 947 -30.76 4.42 19.47
C THR A 947 -31.41 3.05 19.40
N LEU A 948 -30.68 2.03 19.85
CA LEU A 948 -31.17 0.66 19.91
C LEU A 948 -31.04 0.12 21.33
N VAL A 949 -32.13 -0.43 21.86
CA VAL A 949 -32.21 -1.08 23.17
C VAL A 949 -32.92 -2.43 23.05
N ASN A 950 -32.66 -3.36 23.98
CA ASN A 950 -33.32 -4.68 24.00
C ASN A 950 -34.41 -4.82 25.09
N PHE A 951 -34.73 -3.74 25.80
CA PHE A 951 -35.70 -3.67 26.89
C PHE A 951 -36.64 -2.48 26.70
N ASP A 952 -37.81 -2.53 27.34
CA ASP A 952 -38.84 -1.48 27.21
C ASP A 952 -38.40 -0.26 28.01
N LEU A 953 -38.36 0.90 27.36
CA LEU A 953 -37.92 2.13 28.00
C LEU A 953 -38.65 3.37 27.50
N ASN A 954 -39.15 4.15 28.46
CA ASN A 954 -39.70 5.48 28.24
C ASN A 954 -38.84 6.50 28.99
N ILE A 955 -38.15 7.36 28.25
CA ILE A 955 -37.38 8.48 28.80
C ILE A 955 -38.07 9.78 28.36
N ALA A 956 -38.41 10.64 29.33
CA ALA A 956 -39.00 11.97 29.08
C ALA A 956 -40.22 11.96 28.12
N GLY A 957 -41.11 10.96 28.25
CA GLY A 957 -42.29 10.80 27.40
C GLY A 957 -42.02 10.29 25.97
N ARG A 958 -40.77 9.92 25.65
CA ARG A 958 -40.38 9.34 24.35
C ARG A 958 -40.13 7.84 24.49
N HIS A 959 -40.88 7.04 23.74
CA HIS A 959 -40.68 5.59 23.66
C HIS A 959 -39.51 5.27 22.73
N ILE A 960 -38.47 4.62 23.24
CA ILE A 960 -37.32 4.22 22.44
C ILE A 960 -37.62 2.86 21.78
N PRO A 961 -37.41 2.71 20.46
CA PRO A 961 -37.75 1.48 19.77
C PRO A 961 -36.92 0.30 20.31
N ARG A 962 -37.63 -0.69 20.85
CA ARG A 962 -37.05 -1.97 21.26
C ARG A 962 -36.68 -2.80 20.05
N LEU A 963 -35.47 -3.34 20.03
CA LEU A 963 -35.04 -4.30 19.02
C LEU A 963 -35.71 -5.65 19.28
N GLU A 964 -36.68 -6.01 18.46
CA GLU A 964 -37.30 -7.33 18.43
C GLU A 964 -36.31 -8.35 17.82
N GLY A 965 -35.46 -8.95 18.66
CA GLY A 965 -34.50 -9.95 18.22
C GLY A 965 -33.49 -10.38 19.28
N ARG A 966 -32.79 -11.50 19.02
CA ARG A 966 -31.73 -12.02 19.90
C ARG A 966 -30.33 -11.50 19.53
N GLN A 967 -30.18 -10.80 18.41
CA GLN A 967 -28.89 -10.37 17.87
C GLN A 967 -28.79 -8.86 17.78
N PHE A 968 -27.68 -8.32 18.27
CA PHE A 968 -27.42 -6.91 18.39
C PHE A 968 -26.26 -6.49 17.47
N LEU A 969 -26.44 -5.45 16.63
CA LEU A 969 -25.46 -5.04 15.62
C LEU A 969 -24.51 -3.93 16.13
N PHE A 970 -23.23 -4.24 16.20
CA PHE A 970 -22.18 -3.29 16.58
C PHE A 970 -20.91 -3.49 15.73
N CYS A 971 -20.42 -2.42 15.09
CA CYS A 971 -19.19 -2.42 14.29
C CYS A 971 -19.09 -3.56 13.24
N GLY A 972 -20.23 -3.97 12.66
CA GLY A 972 -20.30 -5.05 11.66
C GLY A 972 -20.27 -6.48 12.24
N ALA A 973 -20.31 -6.63 13.56
CA ALA A 973 -20.52 -7.89 14.27
C ALA A 973 -21.94 -7.92 14.88
N LEU A 974 -22.51 -9.12 14.94
CA LEU A 974 -23.76 -9.44 15.60
C LEU A 974 -23.43 -10.16 16.91
N ILE A 975 -23.90 -9.58 18.02
CA ILE A 975 -23.72 -10.08 19.38
C ILE A 975 -25.02 -10.72 19.83
N ASP A 976 -24.99 -11.99 20.23
CA ASP A 976 -26.17 -12.62 20.83
C ASP A 976 -26.41 -12.08 22.24
N VAL A 977 -27.61 -11.57 22.49
CA VAL A 977 -27.96 -10.85 23.73
C VAL A 977 -27.91 -11.73 24.97
N LYS A 978 -28.01 -13.07 24.83
CA LYS A 978 -27.98 -14.00 25.98
C LYS A 978 -26.62 -14.68 26.14
N SER A 979 -26.08 -15.23 25.06
CA SER A 979 -24.84 -16.01 25.08
C SER A 979 -23.58 -15.18 24.87
N LEU A 980 -23.72 -13.92 24.44
CA LEU A 980 -22.64 -13.05 23.97
C LEU A 980 -21.85 -13.63 22.78
N ALA A 981 -22.40 -14.63 22.09
CA ALA A 981 -21.74 -15.24 20.94
C ALA A 981 -21.59 -14.22 19.80
N LEU A 982 -20.42 -14.22 19.17
CA LEU A 982 -20.08 -13.29 18.09
C LEU A 982 -20.28 -13.94 16.73
N THR A 983 -21.06 -13.28 15.89
CA THR A 983 -21.17 -13.62 14.47
C THR A 983 -20.97 -12.37 13.61
N ARG A 984 -20.72 -12.54 12.32
CA ARG A 984 -20.54 -11.41 11.41
C ARG A 984 -21.89 -11.01 10.81
N ASP A 985 -22.16 -9.70 10.71
CA ASP A 985 -23.33 -9.22 9.97
C ASP A 985 -23.20 -9.53 8.48
N ARG A 986 -24.28 -10.09 7.94
CA ARG A 986 -24.40 -10.49 6.54
C ARG A 986 -25.72 -10.03 5.91
N SER A 987 -26.44 -9.10 6.54
CA SER A 987 -27.71 -8.51 6.05
C SER A 987 -27.70 -8.16 4.55
N ALA A 988 -26.60 -7.63 4.02
CA ALA A 988 -26.45 -7.30 2.59
C ALA A 988 -26.22 -8.51 1.63
N THR A 989 -25.84 -9.67 2.15
CA THR A 989 -25.47 -10.88 1.37
C THR A 989 -26.35 -12.10 1.66
N GLY A 990 -27.09 -12.09 2.77
CA GLY A 990 -27.93 -13.20 3.25
C GLY A 990 -29.02 -13.62 2.26
N ILE A 991 -29.63 -12.64 1.57
CA ILE A 991 -30.68 -12.86 0.56
C ILE A 991 -30.22 -13.84 -0.54
N ILE A 992 -28.91 -13.87 -0.86
CA ILE A 992 -28.38 -14.72 -1.92
C ILE A 992 -28.09 -16.14 -1.43
N ILE A 993 -27.78 -16.35 -0.14
CA ILE A 993 -27.35 -17.65 0.41
C ILE A 993 -28.55 -18.50 0.87
N ASP A 994 -29.56 -17.84 1.46
CA ASP A 994 -30.68 -18.50 2.16
C ASP A 994 -31.87 -18.85 1.25
N ALA A 995 -31.96 -18.28 0.04
CA ALA A 995 -32.97 -18.63 -0.97
C ALA A 995 -32.88 -20.09 -1.50
N GLY A 996 -32.07 -20.94 -0.88
CA GLY A 996 -31.91 -22.36 -1.21
C GLY A 996 -32.35 -23.34 -0.11
N ALA A 997 -32.93 -22.85 0.99
CA ALA A 997 -33.53 -23.71 2.02
C ALA A 997 -35.06 -23.55 1.98
N GLY A 998 -35.73 -24.29 1.09
CA GLY A 998 -37.11 -24.75 1.27
C GLY A 998 -38.22 -23.77 1.65
N ALA A 999 -38.09 -22.45 1.49
CA ALA A 999 -39.23 -21.54 1.64
C ALA A 999 -40.08 -21.61 0.36
N GLY A 1000 -41.10 -22.46 0.41
CA GLY A 1000 -42.17 -22.53 -0.59
C GLY A 1000 -42.79 -21.16 -0.85
N ALA A 1001 -43.51 -21.08 -1.97
CA ALA A 1001 -44.24 -19.93 -2.48
C ALA A 1001 -44.98 -19.11 -1.39
N GLY A 1002 -44.26 -18.18 -0.76
CA GLY A 1002 -44.84 -17.13 0.06
C GLY A 1002 -45.31 -16.00 -0.84
N SER A 1003 -46.55 -15.56 -0.61
CA SER A 1003 -47.30 -14.56 -1.39
C SER A 1003 -46.45 -13.41 -1.93
N ARG A 1004 -46.72 -13.09 -3.20
CA ARG A 1004 -46.14 -12.01 -4.01
C ARG A 1004 -46.30 -10.62 -3.37
N ALA A 1005 -47.10 -10.49 -2.31
CA ALA A 1005 -47.41 -9.23 -1.63
C ALA A 1005 -46.32 -8.72 -0.66
N ASP A 1006 -45.50 -9.58 -0.05
CA ASP A 1006 -44.57 -9.16 1.02
C ASP A 1006 -43.18 -8.68 0.52
N ARG A 1007 -42.97 -8.66 -0.81
CA ARG A 1007 -41.75 -8.08 -1.42
C ARG A 1007 -41.73 -6.55 -1.39
N THR A 1008 -42.82 -5.88 -1.00
CA THR A 1008 -42.96 -4.42 -1.11
C THR A 1008 -42.51 -3.63 0.12
N LYS A 1009 -42.37 -4.25 1.31
CA LYS A 1009 -41.91 -3.57 2.53
C LYS A 1009 -40.39 -3.63 2.79
N GLY A 1010 -39.64 -4.41 2.02
CA GLY A 1010 -38.18 -4.54 2.13
C GLY A 1010 -37.40 -3.78 1.06
N LYS A 1011 -37.61 -2.47 0.91
CA LYS A 1011 -36.84 -1.61 -0.04
C LYS A 1011 -35.39 -1.34 0.46
N ASN A 1012 -34.74 -2.31 1.10
CA ASN A 1012 -33.31 -2.24 1.37
C ASN A 1012 -32.57 -2.75 0.13
N VAL A 1013 -32.05 -1.80 -0.64
CA VAL A 1013 -31.31 -2.02 -1.88
C VAL A 1013 -30.16 -3.00 -1.63
N ALA A 1014 -30.34 -4.27 -2.00
CA ALA A 1014 -29.30 -5.27 -1.93
C ALA A 1014 -28.10 -4.80 -2.75
N VAL A 1015 -27.02 -4.40 -2.06
CA VAL A 1015 -25.76 -4.03 -2.71
C VAL A 1015 -25.28 -5.27 -3.45
N SER A 1016 -25.31 -5.22 -4.79
CA SER A 1016 -24.82 -6.31 -5.62
C SER A 1016 -23.40 -6.65 -5.19
N THR A 1017 -23.10 -7.94 -4.94
CA THR A 1017 -21.72 -8.37 -4.58
C THR A 1017 -20.70 -7.85 -5.59
N HIS A 1018 -21.12 -7.66 -6.84
CA HIS A 1018 -20.35 -7.01 -7.89
C HIS A 1018 -19.84 -5.60 -7.51
N ASP A 1019 -20.63 -4.77 -6.84
CA ASP A 1019 -20.27 -3.37 -6.54
C ASP A 1019 -19.22 -3.25 -5.43
N SER A 1020 -19.03 -4.32 -4.64
CA SER A 1020 -18.01 -4.40 -3.59
C SER A 1020 -16.65 -4.95 -4.06
N LEU A 1021 -16.59 -5.50 -5.27
CA LEU A 1021 -15.40 -6.17 -5.80
C LEU A 1021 -14.52 -5.23 -6.63
N THR A 1022 -13.23 -5.53 -6.70
CA THR A 1022 -12.29 -4.84 -7.60
C THR A 1022 -11.50 -5.89 -8.35
N VAL A 1023 -11.61 -5.92 -9.68
CA VAL A 1023 -10.92 -6.86 -10.55
C VAL A 1023 -9.77 -6.11 -11.23
N ASN A 1024 -8.55 -6.62 -11.06
CA ASN A 1024 -7.38 -6.04 -11.70
C ASN A 1024 -6.86 -7.01 -12.75
N LEU A 1025 -6.84 -6.57 -14.01
CA LEU A 1025 -6.39 -7.34 -15.17
C LEU A 1025 -5.02 -6.90 -15.70
N THR A 1026 -4.48 -5.80 -15.17
CA THR A 1026 -3.17 -5.23 -15.59
C THR A 1026 -1.98 -6.00 -15.02
N ARG A 1027 -2.19 -6.72 -13.91
CA ARG A 1027 -1.23 -7.63 -13.27
C ARG A 1027 -1.52 -9.06 -13.70
N PRO A 1028 -0.60 -10.04 -13.53
CA PRO A 1028 -0.86 -11.45 -13.86
C PRO A 1028 -2.21 -11.89 -13.25
N PRO A 1029 -3.27 -12.04 -14.09
CA PRO A 1029 -4.64 -11.98 -13.62
C PRO A 1029 -4.98 -13.18 -12.73
N GLY A 1030 -4.41 -14.36 -13.01
CA GLY A 1030 -4.58 -15.56 -12.19
C GLY A 1030 -3.99 -15.42 -10.79
N GLN A 1031 -2.80 -14.83 -10.63
CA GLN A 1031 -2.19 -14.63 -9.31
C GLN A 1031 -2.96 -13.61 -8.48
N GLU A 1032 -3.38 -12.51 -9.11
CA GLU A 1032 -4.17 -11.47 -8.45
C GLU A 1032 -5.56 -12.00 -8.07
N PHE A 1033 -6.15 -12.86 -8.89
CA PHE A 1033 -7.38 -13.59 -8.57
C PHE A 1033 -7.22 -14.44 -7.31
N THR A 1034 -6.21 -15.33 -7.25
CA THR A 1034 -5.95 -16.16 -6.06
C THR A 1034 -5.68 -15.30 -4.82
N ARG A 1035 -4.87 -14.25 -4.97
CA ARG A 1035 -4.56 -13.31 -3.88
C ARG A 1035 -5.81 -12.59 -3.37
N LYS A 1036 -6.73 -12.19 -4.27
CA LYS A 1036 -7.98 -11.52 -3.91
C LYS A 1036 -8.96 -12.48 -3.23
N ALA A 1037 -9.05 -13.73 -3.69
CA ALA A 1037 -9.86 -14.77 -3.04
C ALA A 1037 -9.36 -15.04 -1.61
N LEU A 1038 -8.05 -15.26 -1.43
CA LEU A 1038 -7.44 -15.45 -0.11
C LEU A 1038 -7.66 -14.23 0.80
N LYS A 1039 -7.44 -13.01 0.29
CA LYS A 1039 -7.68 -11.79 1.07
C LYS A 1039 -9.16 -11.62 1.45
N ALA A 1040 -10.08 -11.99 0.57
CA ALA A 1040 -11.52 -11.93 0.85
C ALA A 1040 -11.88 -12.87 2.02
N PHE A 1041 -11.37 -14.10 2.01
CA PHE A 1041 -11.56 -15.05 3.12
C PHE A 1041 -10.87 -14.57 4.41
N GLN A 1042 -9.63 -14.08 4.34
CA GLN A 1042 -8.88 -13.52 5.47
C GLN A 1042 -9.64 -12.42 6.22
N LEU A 1043 -10.30 -11.54 5.46
CA LEU A 1043 -11.11 -10.46 5.99
C LEU A 1043 -12.38 -10.95 6.69
N GLN A 1044 -12.87 -12.13 6.30
CA GLN A 1044 -14.08 -12.76 6.83
C GLN A 1044 -13.79 -13.63 8.05
N ALA A 1045 -12.71 -14.42 8.01
CA ALA A 1045 -12.29 -15.36 9.04
C ALA A 1045 -11.40 -14.70 10.12
N GLN A 1046 -11.91 -13.65 10.78
CA GLN A 1046 -11.25 -13.06 11.95
C GLN A 1046 -11.24 -14.04 13.12
N THR A 1047 -10.19 -14.00 13.94
CA THR A 1047 -9.97 -14.93 15.07
C THR A 1047 -11.10 -14.91 16.09
N MET A 1048 -11.72 -13.74 16.32
CA MET A 1048 -12.85 -13.59 17.25
C MET A 1048 -14.08 -14.44 16.91
N PHE A 1049 -14.24 -14.89 15.67
CA PHE A 1049 -15.34 -15.76 15.24
C PHE A 1049 -15.00 -17.26 15.29
N LEU A 1050 -13.78 -17.61 15.70
CA LEU A 1050 -13.26 -18.99 15.70
C LEU A 1050 -13.14 -19.58 17.12
N ASP A 1051 -13.35 -18.79 18.17
CA ASP A 1051 -13.22 -19.26 19.55
C ASP A 1051 -14.42 -20.11 19.97
N THR A 1052 -14.19 -21.42 20.14
CA THR A 1052 -15.19 -22.41 20.56
C THR A 1052 -15.47 -22.40 22.07
N LYS A 1053 -14.66 -21.70 22.86
CA LYS A 1053 -14.92 -21.48 24.30
C LYS A 1053 -15.83 -20.27 24.51
N HIS A 1054 -15.65 -19.21 23.70
CA HIS A 1054 -16.49 -18.03 23.75
C HIS A 1054 -17.84 -18.23 23.02
N SER A 1055 -17.84 -18.77 21.80
CA SER A 1055 -19.05 -19.10 21.04
C SER A 1055 -19.23 -20.61 20.98
N SER A 1056 -20.47 -21.13 20.95
CA SER A 1056 -20.68 -22.57 20.84
C SER A 1056 -20.11 -23.13 19.53
N SER A 1057 -19.70 -24.40 19.54
CA SER A 1057 -19.13 -25.07 18.36
C SER A 1057 -20.06 -25.02 17.14
N ALA A 1058 -21.37 -25.12 17.35
CA ALA A 1058 -22.37 -24.96 16.29
C ALA A 1058 -22.33 -23.56 15.64
N VAL A 1059 -22.18 -22.50 16.44
CA VAL A 1059 -22.10 -21.11 15.94
C VAL A 1059 -20.79 -20.90 15.16
N VAL A 1060 -19.67 -21.42 15.65
CA VAL A 1060 -18.37 -21.33 14.97
C VAL A 1060 -18.40 -22.05 13.61
N LEU A 1061 -18.93 -23.29 13.56
CA LEU A 1061 -19.06 -24.05 12.31
C LEU A 1061 -19.98 -23.34 11.31
N ALA A 1062 -21.12 -22.80 11.76
CA ALA A 1062 -22.03 -22.04 10.92
C ALA A 1062 -21.41 -20.73 10.42
N SER A 1063 -20.61 -20.06 11.27
CA SER A 1063 -19.87 -18.85 10.90
C SER A 1063 -18.81 -19.14 9.83
N LEU A 1064 -18.04 -20.22 10.01
CA LEU A 1064 -17.05 -20.70 9.04
C LEU A 1064 -17.68 -21.03 7.68
N PHE A 1065 -18.78 -21.79 7.66
CA PHE A 1065 -19.52 -22.09 6.43
C PHE A 1065 -19.92 -20.82 5.69
N ARG A 1066 -20.52 -19.85 6.41
CA ARG A 1066 -20.95 -18.58 5.80
C ARG A 1066 -19.78 -17.73 5.31
N CYS A 1067 -18.62 -17.76 5.98
CA CYS A 1067 -17.38 -17.15 5.48
C CYS A 1067 -16.95 -17.78 4.14
N PHE A 1068 -16.93 -19.11 4.05
CA PHE A 1068 -16.62 -19.78 2.78
C PHE A 1068 -17.66 -19.48 1.70
N ALA A 1069 -18.95 -19.43 2.02
CA ALA A 1069 -20.02 -19.14 1.05
C ALA A 1069 -19.89 -17.73 0.46
N GLU A 1070 -19.59 -16.73 1.30
CA GLU A 1070 -19.37 -15.36 0.84
C GLU A 1070 -18.08 -15.24 0.01
N CYS A 1071 -16.99 -15.91 0.43
CA CYS A 1071 -15.76 -16.01 -0.34
C CYS A 1071 -16.00 -16.69 -1.70
N ALA A 1072 -16.77 -17.78 -1.73
CA ALA A 1072 -17.12 -18.50 -2.95
C ALA A 1072 -17.93 -17.62 -3.91
N LEU A 1073 -18.90 -16.86 -3.40
CA LEU A 1073 -19.67 -15.91 -4.21
C LEU A 1073 -18.77 -14.83 -4.84
N LYS A 1074 -17.88 -14.24 -4.03
CA LYS A 1074 -16.92 -13.23 -4.50
C LYS A 1074 -15.95 -13.81 -5.54
N THR A 1075 -15.46 -15.02 -5.30
CA THR A 1075 -14.55 -15.76 -6.19
C THR A 1075 -15.24 -16.07 -7.52
N ARG A 1076 -16.49 -16.56 -7.50
CA ARG A 1076 -17.29 -16.82 -8.71
C ARG A 1076 -17.48 -15.56 -9.54
N VAL A 1077 -17.89 -14.46 -8.93
CA VAL A 1077 -18.12 -13.17 -9.63
C VAL A 1077 -16.81 -12.62 -10.20
N TYR A 1078 -15.70 -12.68 -9.45
CA TYR A 1078 -14.38 -12.27 -9.94
C TYR A 1078 -13.97 -13.10 -11.15
N TYR A 1079 -14.09 -14.43 -11.06
CA TYR A 1079 -13.72 -15.36 -12.13
C TYR A 1079 -14.52 -15.10 -13.40
N GLN A 1080 -15.83 -14.85 -13.29
CA GLN A 1080 -16.69 -14.49 -14.43
C GLN A 1080 -16.26 -13.19 -15.11
N VAL A 1081 -15.96 -12.15 -14.33
CA VAL A 1081 -15.48 -10.87 -14.89
C VAL A 1081 -14.12 -11.05 -15.58
N MET A 1082 -13.22 -11.82 -14.97
CA MET A 1082 -11.91 -12.12 -15.55
C MET A 1082 -12.03 -12.89 -16.87
N GLN A 1083 -12.88 -13.92 -16.93
CA GLN A 1083 -13.12 -14.70 -18.16
C GLN A 1083 -13.76 -13.87 -19.27
N ARG A 1084 -14.70 -12.97 -18.93
CA ARG A 1084 -15.35 -12.08 -19.91
C ARG A 1084 -14.35 -11.21 -20.68
N TYR A 1085 -13.26 -10.81 -20.03
CA TYR A 1085 -12.29 -9.85 -20.59
C TYR A 1085 -10.94 -10.46 -20.94
N SER A 1086 -10.68 -11.72 -20.59
CA SER A 1086 -9.46 -12.45 -20.96
C SER A 1086 -9.75 -13.88 -21.43
N PRO A 1087 -10.58 -14.07 -22.49
CA PRO A 1087 -11.01 -15.40 -22.93
C PRO A 1087 -9.89 -16.23 -23.56
N ALA A 1088 -8.89 -15.60 -24.18
CA ALA A 1088 -8.00 -16.28 -25.13
C ALA A 1088 -6.80 -17.04 -24.52
N ARG A 1089 -6.41 -16.84 -23.24
CA ARG A 1089 -5.10 -17.35 -22.77
C ARG A 1089 -4.88 -17.73 -21.29
N SER A 1090 -5.85 -17.73 -20.37
CA SER A 1090 -5.45 -17.87 -18.94
C SER A 1090 -6.40 -18.48 -17.90
N CYS A 1091 -7.54 -19.10 -18.23
CA CYS A 1091 -8.44 -19.60 -17.19
C CYS A 1091 -8.92 -21.03 -17.45
N SER A 1092 -8.02 -21.99 -17.23
CA SER A 1092 -8.43 -23.39 -17.08
C SER A 1092 -9.22 -23.57 -15.78
N SER A 1093 -10.11 -24.56 -15.75
CA SER A 1093 -10.73 -25.04 -14.51
C SER A 1093 -9.68 -25.36 -13.43
N GLY A 1094 -8.45 -25.70 -13.83
CA GLY A 1094 -7.30 -25.91 -12.94
C GLY A 1094 -6.91 -24.67 -12.12
N LEU A 1095 -6.98 -23.45 -12.68
CA LEU A 1095 -6.70 -22.23 -11.90
C LEU A 1095 -7.75 -22.01 -10.81
N LEU A 1096 -9.03 -22.28 -11.13
CA LEU A 1096 -10.12 -22.17 -10.16
C LEU A 1096 -9.98 -23.24 -9.07
N ILE A 1097 -9.67 -24.49 -9.43
CA ILE A 1097 -9.39 -25.58 -8.48
C ILE A 1097 -8.22 -25.21 -7.56
N SER A 1098 -7.07 -24.80 -8.12
CA SER A 1098 -5.90 -24.39 -7.34
C SER A 1098 -6.21 -23.24 -6.38
N THR A 1099 -7.03 -22.27 -6.81
CA THR A 1099 -7.45 -21.16 -5.96
C THR A 1099 -8.38 -21.63 -4.83
N ILE A 1100 -9.34 -22.51 -5.11
CA ILE A 1100 -10.23 -23.07 -4.09
C ILE A 1100 -9.41 -23.88 -3.09
N THR A 1101 -8.52 -24.76 -3.55
CA THR A 1101 -7.59 -25.52 -2.68
C THR A 1101 -6.79 -24.59 -1.78
N ALA A 1102 -6.20 -23.53 -2.32
CA ALA A 1102 -5.45 -22.56 -1.53
C ALA A 1102 -6.31 -21.89 -0.45
N VAL A 1103 -7.58 -21.55 -0.74
CA VAL A 1103 -8.52 -20.97 0.24
C VAL A 1103 -8.89 -21.98 1.33
N LEU A 1104 -9.12 -23.25 0.97
CA LEU A 1104 -9.44 -24.32 1.94
C LEU A 1104 -8.25 -24.61 2.86
N GLU A 1105 -7.04 -24.77 2.30
CA GLU A 1105 -5.83 -25.01 3.08
C GLU A 1105 -5.47 -23.80 3.96
N TYR A 1106 -5.69 -22.59 3.46
CA TYR A 1106 -5.53 -21.39 4.27
C TYR A 1106 -6.52 -21.35 5.45
N GLY A 1107 -7.78 -21.73 5.24
CA GLY A 1107 -8.76 -21.87 6.32
C GLY A 1107 -8.35 -22.92 7.35
N ALA A 1108 -7.90 -24.09 6.90
CA ALA A 1108 -7.43 -25.17 7.78
C ALA A 1108 -6.18 -24.74 8.58
N CYS A 1109 -5.24 -24.05 7.95
CA CYS A 1109 -4.07 -23.49 8.60
C CYS A 1109 -4.46 -22.41 9.63
N ARG A 1110 -5.40 -21.51 9.29
CA ARG A 1110 -5.89 -20.49 10.24
C ARG A 1110 -6.51 -21.10 11.48
N VAL A 1111 -7.35 -22.12 11.34
CA VAL A 1111 -7.97 -22.81 12.48
C VAL A 1111 -6.93 -23.47 13.38
N ARG A 1112 -5.91 -24.10 12.79
CA ARG A 1112 -4.81 -24.74 13.54
C ARG A 1112 -3.91 -23.73 14.25
N THR A 1113 -3.67 -22.58 13.64
CA THR A 1113 -2.72 -21.57 14.14
C THR A 1113 -3.37 -20.48 14.97
N ALA A 1114 -4.70 -20.36 14.96
CA ALA A 1114 -5.43 -19.35 15.72
C ALA A 1114 -5.13 -19.37 17.22
N PRO A 1115 -4.98 -20.53 17.90
CA PRO A 1115 -4.62 -20.55 19.32
C PRO A 1115 -3.24 -19.97 19.63
N ALA A 1116 -2.30 -20.07 18.70
CA ALA A 1116 -0.92 -19.58 18.84
C ALA A 1116 -0.71 -18.18 18.23
N ALA A 1117 -1.78 -17.51 17.78
CA ALA A 1117 -1.67 -16.21 17.13
C ALA A 1117 -1.47 -15.09 18.17
N SER A 1118 -0.48 -14.21 17.93
CA SER A 1118 -0.29 -12.98 18.71
C SER A 1118 -1.58 -12.13 18.65
N GLY A 1119 -2.25 -11.96 19.79
CA GLY A 1119 -3.55 -11.29 19.91
C GLY A 1119 -4.76 -12.22 20.14
N ALA A 1120 -4.56 -13.54 20.22
CA ALA A 1120 -5.55 -14.42 20.83
C ALA A 1120 -5.59 -14.14 22.35
N PRO A 1121 -6.76 -13.81 22.93
CA PRO A 1121 -6.88 -13.59 24.37
C PRO A 1121 -6.61 -14.88 25.13
N ALA A 1122 -6.18 -14.76 26.39
CA ALA A 1122 -5.95 -15.89 27.28
C ALA A 1122 -7.13 -16.88 27.26
N GLY A 1123 -6.82 -18.18 27.19
CA GLY A 1123 -7.81 -19.24 27.10
C GLY A 1123 -8.60 -19.29 25.78
N PHE A 1124 -8.04 -18.82 24.66
CA PHE A 1124 -8.60 -19.07 23.33
C PHE A 1124 -8.55 -20.57 23.01
N GLU A 1125 -9.66 -21.12 22.52
CA GLU A 1125 -9.72 -22.52 22.10
C GLU A 1125 -10.45 -22.63 20.76
N CYS A 1126 -9.98 -23.52 19.87
CA CYS A 1126 -10.67 -23.83 18.63
C CYS A 1126 -10.64 -25.34 18.38
N SER A 1127 -11.73 -26.03 18.75
CA SER A 1127 -11.88 -27.49 18.60
C SER A 1127 -12.25 -27.95 17.17
N VAL A 1128 -12.30 -27.03 16.21
CA VAL A 1128 -12.65 -27.34 14.81
C VAL A 1128 -11.49 -28.06 14.11
N THR A 1129 -11.75 -29.19 13.47
CA THR A 1129 -10.71 -29.97 12.79
C THR A 1129 -10.46 -29.49 11.35
N PRO A 1130 -9.23 -29.67 10.79
CA PRO A 1130 -8.96 -29.37 9.38
C PRO A 1130 -9.89 -30.09 8.40
N ARG A 1131 -10.34 -31.30 8.75
CA ARG A 1131 -11.30 -32.08 7.94
C ARG A 1131 -12.67 -31.41 7.90
N GLN A 1132 -13.18 -30.95 9.04
CA GLN A 1132 -14.42 -30.17 9.12
C GLN A 1132 -14.34 -28.88 8.30
N VAL A 1133 -13.22 -28.16 8.37
CA VAL A 1133 -13.00 -26.93 7.58
C VAL A 1133 -13.06 -27.22 6.08
N ARG A 1134 -12.36 -28.26 5.61
CA ARG A 1134 -12.38 -28.67 4.20
C ARG A 1134 -13.78 -29.07 3.75
N TRP A 1135 -14.52 -29.82 4.57
CA TRP A 1135 -15.91 -30.21 4.27
C TRP A 1135 -16.84 -29.00 4.17
N LEU A 1136 -16.80 -28.08 5.14
CA LEU A 1136 -17.62 -26.86 5.15
C LEU A 1136 -17.31 -25.96 3.95
N GLY A 1137 -16.01 -25.77 3.66
CA GLY A 1137 -15.57 -24.96 2.54
C GLY A 1137 -15.96 -25.59 1.20
N ALA A 1138 -15.73 -26.88 1.00
CA ALA A 1138 -16.14 -27.59 -0.21
C ALA A 1138 -17.66 -27.52 -0.42
N THR A 1139 -18.45 -27.72 0.64
CA THR A 1139 -19.92 -27.62 0.61
C THR A 1139 -20.38 -26.21 0.21
N ALA A 1140 -19.73 -25.18 0.74
CA ALA A 1140 -20.03 -23.79 0.43
C ALA A 1140 -19.72 -23.44 -1.04
N PHE A 1141 -18.55 -23.85 -1.55
CA PHE A 1141 -18.19 -23.65 -2.96
C PHE A 1141 -19.12 -24.45 -3.89
N HIS A 1142 -19.47 -25.67 -3.52
CA HIS A 1142 -20.42 -26.49 -4.27
C HIS A 1142 -21.78 -25.79 -4.38
N ARG A 1143 -22.38 -25.34 -3.26
CA ARG A 1143 -23.69 -24.65 -3.24
C ARG A 1143 -23.72 -23.35 -4.07
N VAL A 1144 -22.59 -22.65 -4.18
CA VAL A 1144 -22.48 -21.41 -4.96
C VAL A 1144 -22.25 -21.69 -6.46
N LEU A 1145 -21.41 -22.67 -6.80
CA LEU A 1145 -21.07 -22.99 -8.19
C LEU A 1145 -22.13 -23.85 -8.89
N ALA A 1146 -22.83 -24.71 -8.16
CA ALA A 1146 -23.90 -25.58 -8.69
C ALA A 1146 -25.04 -24.79 -9.37
N ARG A 1147 -25.24 -23.51 -9.00
CA ARG A 1147 -26.20 -22.61 -9.67
C ARG A 1147 -25.94 -22.42 -11.16
N ARG A 1148 -24.73 -22.69 -11.63
CA ARG A 1148 -24.36 -22.71 -13.04
C ARG A 1148 -23.59 -24.00 -13.36
N GLN A 1149 -24.22 -25.14 -13.06
CA GLN A 1149 -23.60 -26.46 -13.17
C GLN A 1149 -22.91 -26.72 -14.52
N SER A 1150 -23.53 -26.34 -15.63
CA SER A 1150 -22.98 -26.50 -16.98
C SER A 1150 -21.65 -25.78 -17.17
N TYR A 1151 -21.48 -24.62 -16.53
CA TYR A 1151 -20.28 -23.80 -16.65
C TYR A 1151 -19.11 -24.28 -15.76
N TYR A 1152 -19.42 -24.97 -14.65
CA TYR A 1152 -18.44 -25.39 -13.65
C TYR A 1152 -18.32 -26.91 -13.50
N ALA A 1153 -18.81 -27.70 -14.46
CA ALA A 1153 -18.90 -29.16 -14.36
C ALA A 1153 -17.58 -29.86 -13.93
N PRO A 1154 -16.38 -29.51 -14.48
CA PRO A 1154 -15.13 -30.12 -14.02
C PRO A 1154 -14.79 -29.80 -12.56
N VAL A 1155 -15.13 -28.60 -12.10
CA VAL A 1155 -14.86 -28.15 -10.73
C VAL A 1155 -15.85 -28.78 -9.75
N LEU A 1156 -17.11 -28.96 -10.15
CA LEU A 1156 -18.13 -29.62 -9.33
C LEU A 1156 -17.78 -31.09 -9.12
N ARG A 1157 -17.40 -31.84 -10.17
CA ARG A 1157 -16.93 -33.23 -10.02
C ARG A 1157 -15.74 -33.36 -9.06
N TRP A 1158 -14.80 -32.42 -9.11
CA TRP A 1158 -13.68 -32.38 -8.18
C TRP A 1158 -14.13 -32.07 -6.74
N LEU A 1159 -15.07 -31.13 -6.55
CA LEU A 1159 -15.66 -30.83 -5.24
C LEU A 1159 -16.43 -32.04 -4.67
N ASP A 1160 -17.14 -32.81 -5.49
CA ASP A 1160 -17.85 -34.02 -5.06
C ASP A 1160 -16.89 -35.12 -4.61
N ALA A 1161 -15.76 -35.29 -5.31
CA ALA A 1161 -14.68 -36.17 -4.87
C ALA A 1161 -14.08 -35.71 -3.54
N LEU A 1162 -13.83 -34.40 -3.39
CA LEU A 1162 -13.31 -33.82 -2.15
C LEU A 1162 -14.29 -33.96 -0.97
N LEU A 1163 -15.60 -33.80 -1.22
CA LEU A 1163 -16.66 -33.97 -0.22
C LEU A 1163 -16.75 -35.42 0.26
N ARG A 1164 -16.61 -36.40 -0.65
CA ARG A 1164 -16.53 -37.82 -0.30
C ARG A 1164 -15.29 -38.12 0.56
N ALA A 1165 -14.13 -37.60 0.17
CA ALA A 1165 -12.89 -37.78 0.92
C ALA A 1165 -12.93 -37.10 2.31
N CYS A 1166 -13.60 -35.95 2.43
CA CYS A 1166 -13.70 -35.20 3.68
C CYS A 1166 -14.92 -35.57 4.54
N ARG A 1167 -15.76 -36.54 4.14
CA ARG A 1167 -16.95 -36.95 4.91
C ARG A 1167 -16.52 -37.37 6.32
N PRO A 1168 -17.06 -36.78 7.41
CA PRO A 1168 -16.65 -37.15 8.77
C PRO A 1168 -16.95 -38.62 9.10
N SER A 1169 -16.17 -39.18 10.04
CA SER A 1169 -16.22 -40.61 10.38
C SER A 1169 -17.43 -41.00 11.24
N THR A 1170 -18.09 -40.03 11.88
CA THR A 1170 -19.25 -40.29 12.77
C THR A 1170 -20.51 -39.56 12.27
N ASP A 1171 -21.66 -40.21 12.38
CA ASP A 1171 -22.93 -39.61 11.95
C ASP A 1171 -23.35 -38.41 12.80
N ARG A 1172 -22.97 -38.41 14.09
CA ARG A 1172 -23.20 -37.25 14.99
C ARG A 1172 -22.44 -36.01 14.52
N GLU A 1173 -21.19 -36.17 14.08
CA GLU A 1173 -20.39 -35.08 13.52
C GLU A 1173 -20.95 -34.62 12.18
N TYR A 1174 -21.35 -35.56 11.32
CA TYR A 1174 -22.01 -35.26 10.05
C TYR A 1174 -23.29 -34.45 10.25
N PHE A 1175 -24.13 -34.83 11.22
CA PHE A 1175 -25.36 -34.11 11.56
C PHE A 1175 -25.08 -32.68 12.05
N ARG A 1176 -24.06 -32.50 12.91
CA ARG A 1176 -23.63 -31.15 13.35
C ARG A 1176 -23.20 -30.26 12.19
N LEU A 1177 -22.42 -30.81 11.24
CA LEU A 1177 -22.00 -30.07 10.05
C LEU A 1177 -23.19 -29.75 9.12
N ARG A 1178 -24.13 -30.68 8.92
CA ARG A 1178 -25.35 -30.41 8.14
C ARG A 1178 -26.21 -29.34 8.79
N ARG A 1179 -26.39 -29.35 10.12
CA ARG A 1179 -27.11 -28.32 10.85
C ARG A 1179 -26.45 -26.94 10.69
N ALA A 1180 -25.13 -26.88 10.76
CA ALA A 1180 -24.38 -25.63 10.51
C ALA A 1180 -24.59 -25.05 9.10
N VAL A 1181 -24.86 -25.90 8.10
CA VAL A 1181 -25.15 -25.52 6.70
C VAL A 1181 -26.62 -25.15 6.48
N ALA A 1182 -27.55 -25.84 7.15
CA ALA A 1182 -28.99 -25.58 7.06
C ALA A 1182 -29.41 -24.28 7.73
N GLY A 1183 -28.65 -23.83 8.75
CA GLY A 1183 -29.01 -22.71 9.61
C GLY A 1183 -29.52 -23.20 10.97
N PRO A 1184 -29.46 -22.37 12.02
CA PRO A 1184 -30.05 -22.68 13.32
C PRO A 1184 -31.57 -22.81 13.25
#